data_AF-A0A7W6SZ55-F1
#
_entry.id   AF-A0A7W6SZ55-F1
#
_cell.length_a   1.000
_cell.length_b   1.000
_cell.length_c   1.000
_cell.angle_alpha   90.00
_cell.angle_beta   90.00
_cell.angle_gamma   90.00
#
_symmetry.space_group_name_H-M   'P 1'
#
loop_
_entity.id
_entity.type
_entity.pdbx_description
1 polymer ?
#
loop_
_entity_poly.entity_id
_entity_poly.type
_entity_poly.pdbx_seq_one_letter_code
_entity_poly.pdbx_strand_id
1 'polypeptide(L)'
;MENLKPSAGPMSELVASAVEYLVDAGQRSVLFLDIMRQRGDRYREHLALTAPHVLQYAAELITDGRKLDEPVNYALVRIIPPKNVAIDMRRRPFVVVDPRAGHGPGIGGFKADSEIGVAMQAGHPCYFIGFLPEPMPGQTIERIARAEAKFLETVISRHPDADGKPCVIGNCQAGWAIMILASLRPELFGPLIIAGAPLAYWAGVHGKYPMRYSGGLLGGSWLTALTSDLGAGKFDGAWLVQNFENQNPSNTLWTKQYNVYSKVDTEAERYLDFERWWGGHVNLNAEEIQFIVDELFIGNNLAAGRIEMSDGEKVDLRNIRSPIVVFCSKGDNVTPPQQALDWICDCYADVNEIRAYGQTIVYTIHESIGHLGIFVSGGVAKKEHSEFSSNIDLIDVLPPGLYEATFEARGSETLNADLATGQWVMRCEARTLDDIRAMGGNSPEDERRFATAKRISELNLAAYQKFVQPWIKKMVTPQAANWAREMHPLRMQYEAFSSQNPWMSMVKAAADRAEEKRRPVSQDNPFLAFQEHVSKQIVHALDSWRDAQEALSETVFLNVYGSPALQAAVGIDPNAESTRRREMSDEHRAMLESRIAELRAKIGDGGLREAAIRALLYVGSARGMVDERSIEALRQVRRDHAGSRMTLSAFKMLVREQFFMLLLDREGALAAIPRLLPEDMNQRRAAFEAMCEVLSASADITGERANRLRRVAELFGLDGEGEMTSNVAPFDPQARAS
;
A
#
# COMPACT_ATOMS: atom_id res chain seq x y z
N MET A 1 -37.61 -46.28 49.16
CA MET A 1 -37.85 -44.83 49.01
C MET A 1 -36.81 -44.30 48.05
N GLU A 2 -37.07 -44.47 46.75
CA GLU A 2 -36.32 -43.80 45.69
C GLU A 2 -36.81 -42.35 45.60
N ASN A 3 -35.89 -41.40 45.72
CA ASN A 3 -36.17 -39.99 45.52
C ASN A 3 -36.38 -39.73 44.02
N LEU A 4 -37.64 -39.75 43.59
CA LEU A 4 -38.11 -39.16 42.35
C LEU A 4 -37.81 -37.65 42.39
N LYS A 5 -36.74 -37.22 41.71
CA LYS A 5 -36.60 -35.83 41.27
C LYS A 5 -37.75 -35.55 40.28
N PRO A 6 -38.54 -34.49 40.45
CA PRO A 6 -39.50 -34.10 39.43
C PRO A 6 -38.73 -33.71 38.17
N SER A 7 -39.02 -34.33 37.02
CA SER A 7 -38.55 -33.82 35.74
C SER A 7 -39.16 -32.44 35.54
N ALA A 8 -38.33 -31.40 35.48
CA ALA A 8 -38.79 -30.07 35.10
C ALA A 8 -39.46 -30.20 33.71
N GLY A 9 -40.71 -29.75 33.58
CA GLY A 9 -41.39 -29.80 32.29
C GLY A 9 -40.69 -28.88 31.26
N PRO A 10 -40.90 -29.08 29.94
CA PRO A 10 -40.25 -28.29 28.89
C PRO A 10 -40.42 -26.77 29.05
N MET A 11 -41.57 -26.31 29.59
CA MET A 11 -41.79 -24.90 29.90
C MET A 11 -40.94 -24.38 31.06
N SER A 12 -40.61 -25.21 32.05
CA SER A 12 -39.76 -24.82 33.18
C SER A 12 -38.30 -24.64 32.74
N GLU A 13 -37.82 -25.48 31.83
CA GLU A 13 -36.46 -25.38 31.27
C GLU A 13 -36.33 -24.16 30.34
N LEU A 14 -37.36 -23.85 29.55
CA LEU A 14 -37.39 -22.65 28.71
C LEU A 14 -37.38 -21.36 29.56
N VAL A 15 -38.18 -21.29 30.63
CA VAL A 15 -38.20 -20.13 31.54
C VAL A 15 -36.86 -19.96 32.26
N ALA A 16 -36.24 -21.06 32.70
CA ALA A 16 -34.91 -21.01 33.31
C ALA A 16 -33.85 -20.49 32.33
N SER A 17 -33.88 -20.97 31.08
CA SER A 17 -33.00 -20.50 30.01
C SER A 17 -33.23 -19.01 29.69
N ALA A 18 -34.49 -18.55 29.71
CA ALA A 18 -34.83 -17.14 29.51
C ALA A 18 -34.28 -16.24 30.62
N VAL A 19 -34.43 -16.65 31.89
CA VAL A 19 -33.92 -15.91 33.05
C VAL A 19 -32.39 -15.86 33.01
N GLU A 20 -31.73 -16.99 32.74
CA GLU A 20 -30.28 -17.07 32.58
C GLU A 20 -29.78 -16.08 31.51
N TYR A 21 -30.41 -16.08 30.33
CA TYR A 21 -30.11 -15.15 29.25
C TYR A 21 -30.35 -13.68 29.64
N LEU A 22 -31.46 -13.36 30.30
CA LEU A 22 -31.77 -11.98 30.70
C LEU A 22 -30.77 -11.44 31.73
N VAL A 23 -30.31 -12.28 32.65
CA VAL A 23 -29.26 -11.90 33.62
C VAL A 23 -27.96 -11.59 32.88
N ASP A 24 -27.52 -12.48 31.99
CA ASP A 24 -26.31 -12.29 31.19
C ASP A 24 -26.42 -11.05 30.29
N ALA A 25 -27.51 -10.90 29.53
CA ALA A 25 -27.74 -9.77 28.64
C ALA A 25 -27.78 -8.43 29.40
N GLY A 26 -28.37 -8.41 30.60
CA GLY A 26 -28.36 -7.24 31.49
C GLY A 26 -26.95 -6.87 31.94
N GLN A 27 -26.14 -7.85 32.35
CA GLN A 27 -24.73 -7.65 32.71
C GLN A 27 -23.90 -7.18 31.51
N ARG A 28 -24.02 -7.83 30.35
CA ARG A 28 -23.30 -7.43 29.13
C ARG A 28 -23.65 -6.02 28.69
N SER A 29 -24.92 -5.61 28.83
CA SER A 29 -25.35 -4.25 28.49
C SER A 29 -24.67 -3.20 29.38
N VAL A 30 -24.59 -3.43 30.69
CA VAL A 30 -23.93 -2.52 31.63
C VAL A 30 -22.42 -2.45 31.36
N LEU A 31 -21.78 -3.61 31.19
CA LEU A 31 -20.35 -3.69 30.88
C LEU A 31 -20.03 -3.02 29.53
N PHE A 32 -20.86 -3.24 28.51
CA PHE A 32 -20.74 -2.58 27.21
C PHE A 32 -20.84 -1.04 27.35
N LEU A 33 -21.82 -0.53 28.11
CA LEU A 33 -21.91 0.90 28.37
C LEU A 33 -20.69 1.47 29.09
N ASP A 34 -20.07 0.71 30.00
CA ASP A 34 -18.82 1.12 30.63
C ASP A 34 -17.64 1.11 29.64
N ILE A 35 -17.56 0.14 28.72
CA ILE A 35 -16.58 0.17 27.63
C ILE A 35 -16.77 1.42 26.76
N MET A 36 -18.02 1.78 26.43
CA MET A 36 -18.32 3.02 25.68
C MET A 36 -17.93 4.28 26.46
N ARG A 37 -18.02 4.25 27.80
CA ARG A 37 -17.51 5.32 28.67
C ARG A 37 -15.99 5.43 28.62
N GLN A 38 -15.31 4.31 28.82
CA GLN A 38 -13.85 4.24 28.72
C GLN A 38 -13.36 4.71 27.35
N ARG A 39 -14.10 4.40 26.27
CA ARG A 39 -13.83 4.92 24.92
C ARG A 39 -13.85 6.44 24.88
N GLY A 40 -14.89 7.08 25.43
CA GLY A 40 -15.00 8.54 25.50
C GLY A 40 -13.92 9.19 26.36
N ASP A 41 -13.53 8.55 27.46
CA ASP A 41 -12.47 9.06 28.34
C ASP A 41 -11.08 8.95 27.68
N ARG A 42 -10.74 7.78 27.12
CA ARG A 42 -9.49 7.56 26.37
C ARG A 42 -9.39 8.49 25.16
N TYR A 43 -10.50 8.79 24.50
CA TYR A 43 -10.56 9.76 23.41
C TYR A 43 -10.08 11.15 23.87
N ARG A 44 -10.57 11.63 25.01
CA ARG A 44 -10.15 12.94 25.55
C ARG A 44 -8.71 12.94 26.05
N GLU A 45 -8.29 11.88 26.72
CA GLU A 45 -6.89 11.69 27.13
C GLU A 45 -5.97 11.77 25.90
N HIS A 46 -6.36 11.12 24.80
CA HIS A 46 -5.62 11.16 23.55
C HIS A 46 -5.59 12.56 22.93
N LEU A 47 -6.72 13.26 22.84
CA LEU A 47 -6.77 14.63 22.32
C LEU A 47 -5.97 15.65 23.14
N ALA A 48 -5.80 15.40 24.45
CA ALA A 48 -5.01 16.28 25.32
C ALA A 48 -3.49 16.15 25.11
N LEU A 49 -3.03 15.13 24.36
CA LEU A 49 -1.62 14.97 24.03
C LEU A 49 -1.14 16.10 23.11
N THR A 50 0.12 16.53 23.29
CA THR A 50 0.73 17.55 22.42
C THR A 50 0.91 17.07 20.97
N ALA A 51 1.18 15.78 20.81
CA ALA A 51 1.33 15.11 19.52
C ALA A 51 0.58 13.77 19.59
N PRO A 52 -0.75 13.76 19.41
CA PRO A 52 -1.52 12.52 19.48
C PRO A 52 -1.14 11.60 18.32
N HIS A 53 -0.68 10.40 18.65
CA HIS A 53 -0.35 9.35 17.70
C HIS A 53 -0.56 7.97 18.33
N VAL A 54 -0.63 6.94 17.50
CA VAL A 54 -0.76 5.55 17.95
C VAL A 54 0.47 4.69 17.65
N LEU A 55 1.59 5.33 17.30
CA LEU A 55 2.89 4.68 17.15
C LEU A 55 3.30 3.99 18.46
N GLN A 56 3.54 2.68 18.44
CA GLN A 56 3.92 1.91 19.64
C GLN A 56 5.41 2.01 19.99
N TYR A 57 6.24 2.50 19.07
CA TYR A 57 7.68 2.58 19.26
C TYR A 57 8.10 3.90 19.90
N ALA A 58 9.12 3.84 20.75
CA ALA A 58 9.83 5.04 21.18
C ALA A 58 10.50 5.69 19.97
N ALA A 59 10.41 7.01 19.89
CA ALA A 59 10.93 7.77 18.76
C ALA A 59 11.68 9.02 19.21
N GLU A 60 12.70 9.38 18.46
CA GLU A 60 13.47 10.61 18.62
C GLU A 60 13.08 11.60 17.53
N LEU A 61 12.66 12.81 17.91
CA LEU A 61 12.38 13.88 16.95
C LEU A 61 13.68 14.35 16.27
N ILE A 62 13.73 14.22 14.94
CA ILE A 62 14.88 14.62 14.12
C ILE A 62 14.64 16.01 13.52
N THR A 63 13.49 16.21 12.89
CA THR A 63 13.13 17.46 12.25
C THR A 63 11.68 17.82 12.54
N ASP A 64 11.44 19.06 12.99
CA ASP A 64 10.11 19.63 13.20
C ASP A 64 9.77 20.55 12.01
N GLY A 65 8.84 20.12 11.16
CA GLY A 65 8.45 20.84 9.94
C GLY A 65 7.90 22.24 10.19
N ARG A 66 7.44 22.52 11.41
CA ARG A 66 6.93 23.86 11.80
C ARG A 66 8.03 24.90 11.91
N LYS A 67 9.29 24.46 12.00
CA LYS A 67 10.48 25.31 12.10
C LYS A 67 11.18 25.53 10.77
N LEU A 68 10.65 24.99 9.67
CA LEU A 68 11.14 25.24 8.32
C LEU A 68 10.69 26.61 7.81
N ASP A 69 11.37 27.13 6.78
CA ASP A 69 11.05 28.42 6.15
C ASP A 69 9.61 28.48 5.63
N GLU A 70 9.13 27.34 5.10
CA GLU A 70 7.73 27.09 4.78
C GLU A 70 7.18 26.08 5.78
N PRO A 71 6.50 26.52 6.85
CA PRO A 71 6.11 25.66 7.95
C PRO A 71 5.05 24.64 7.51
N VAL A 72 5.24 23.39 7.94
CA VAL A 72 4.23 22.33 7.82
C VAL A 72 4.02 21.63 9.16
N ASN A 73 2.85 21.04 9.37
CA ASN A 73 2.53 20.30 10.59
C ASN A 73 3.16 18.89 10.65
N TYR A 74 4.09 18.57 9.76
CA TYR A 74 4.76 17.29 9.68
C TYR A 74 6.06 17.26 10.49
N ALA A 75 6.47 16.08 10.92
CA ALA A 75 7.71 15.85 11.64
C ALA A 75 8.38 14.55 11.19
N LEU A 76 9.71 14.58 11.10
CA LEU A 76 10.54 13.40 10.91
C LEU A 76 11.02 12.90 12.28
N VAL A 77 10.74 11.63 12.57
CA VAL A 77 11.24 10.95 13.77
C VAL A 77 12.07 9.73 13.41
N ARG A 78 13.07 9.42 14.22
CA ARG A 78 13.84 8.17 14.16
C ARG A 78 13.27 7.18 15.16
N ILE A 79 13.01 5.96 14.72
CA ILE A 79 12.52 4.90 15.60
C ILE A 79 13.67 4.35 16.44
N ILE A 80 13.46 4.24 17.74
CA ILE A 80 14.42 3.65 18.67
C ILE A 80 14.16 2.13 18.72
N PRO A 81 15.14 1.29 18.33
CA PRO A 81 14.95 -0.16 18.32
C PRO A 81 14.68 -0.70 19.73
N PRO A 82 13.79 -1.70 19.89
CA PRO A 82 13.66 -2.46 21.13
C PRO A 82 14.99 -3.14 21.52
N LYS A 83 15.17 -3.45 22.82
CA LYS A 83 16.45 -3.95 23.37
C LYS A 83 17.03 -5.20 22.68
N ASN A 84 16.20 -6.02 22.03
CA ASN A 84 16.57 -7.27 21.38
C ASN A 84 16.70 -7.16 19.85
N VAL A 85 16.57 -5.97 19.27
CA VAL A 85 16.66 -5.76 17.82
C VAL A 85 17.96 -5.04 17.49
N ALA A 86 18.83 -5.69 16.73
CA ALA A 86 20.09 -5.12 16.25
C ALA A 86 19.88 -4.47 14.88
N ILE A 87 20.31 -3.22 14.74
CA ILE A 87 20.24 -2.46 13.49
C ILE A 87 21.64 -2.30 12.91
N ASP A 88 21.81 -2.59 11.62
CA ASP A 88 23.04 -2.29 10.88
C ASP A 88 22.88 -0.95 10.15
N MET A 89 23.62 0.06 10.57
CA MET A 89 23.57 1.40 9.98
C MET A 89 24.10 1.45 8.53
N ARG A 90 24.76 0.40 8.05
CA ARG A 90 25.16 0.25 6.64
C ARG A 90 24.02 -0.28 5.76
N ARG A 91 22.96 -0.82 6.35
CA ARG A 91 21.76 -1.17 5.59
C ARG A 91 20.99 0.09 5.23
N ARG A 92 20.29 0.00 4.09
CA ARG A 92 19.36 1.02 3.62
C ARG A 92 18.39 1.44 4.73
N PRO A 93 18.20 2.75 4.98
CA PRO A 93 17.16 3.21 5.90
C PRO A 93 15.76 3.04 5.28
N PHE A 94 14.77 2.75 6.12
CA PHE A 94 13.35 2.72 5.78
C PHE A 94 12.65 3.96 6.35
N VAL A 95 11.79 4.59 5.56
CA VAL A 95 10.97 5.73 5.95
C VAL A 95 9.51 5.39 5.71
N VAL A 96 8.72 5.28 6.77
CA VAL A 96 7.27 5.02 6.68
C VAL A 96 6.51 6.34 6.81
N VAL A 97 5.57 6.57 5.89
CA VAL A 97 4.76 7.79 5.82
C VAL A 97 3.28 7.41 5.92
N ASP A 98 2.63 7.94 6.94
CA ASP A 98 1.23 7.60 7.23
C ASP A 98 0.23 8.49 6.48
N PRO A 99 -0.96 7.96 6.17
CA PRO A 99 -1.99 8.71 5.48
C PRO A 99 -2.61 9.76 6.42
N ARG A 100 -2.77 10.99 5.92
CA ARG A 100 -3.62 12.02 6.51
C ARG A 100 -5.03 11.99 5.89
N ALA A 101 -5.64 10.81 5.92
CA ALA A 101 -6.99 10.54 5.38
C ALA A 101 -8.11 10.78 6.42
N GLY A 102 -7.97 11.83 7.23
CA GLY A 102 -8.91 12.20 8.30
C GLY A 102 -8.57 11.66 9.70
N HIS A 103 -7.75 10.61 9.80
CA HIS A 103 -7.24 10.05 11.06
C HIS A 103 -5.84 10.56 11.42
N GLY A 104 -5.48 10.45 12.69
CA GLY A 104 -4.15 10.77 13.23
C GLY A 104 -3.07 9.76 12.82
N PRO A 105 -1.79 10.11 12.99
CA PRO A 105 -0.67 9.28 12.57
C PRO A 105 -0.35 8.14 13.55
N GLY A 106 0.56 7.28 13.14
CA GLY A 106 1.14 6.18 13.90
C GLY A 106 0.63 4.80 13.50
N ILE A 107 -0.22 4.69 12.47
CA ILE A 107 -0.83 3.44 12.06
C ILE A 107 0.19 2.46 11.44
N GLY A 108 1.18 2.95 10.68
CA GLY A 108 2.30 2.14 10.15
C GLY A 108 3.25 1.57 11.24
N GLY A 109 3.10 2.02 12.49
CA GLY A 109 3.80 1.51 13.67
C GLY A 109 2.86 1.06 14.79
N PHE A 110 1.61 0.75 14.47
CA PHE A 110 0.57 0.45 15.46
C PHE A 110 0.75 -0.91 16.14
N LYS A 111 1.57 -1.81 15.58
CA LYS A 111 1.83 -3.15 16.12
C LYS A 111 3.31 -3.50 16.04
N ALA A 112 3.74 -4.46 16.86
CA ALA A 112 5.11 -4.97 16.88
C ALA A 112 5.56 -5.58 15.53
N ASP A 113 4.62 -6.05 14.72
CA ASP A 113 4.82 -6.63 13.39
C ASP A 113 4.21 -5.78 12.27
N SER A 114 4.09 -4.48 12.51
CA SER A 114 3.82 -3.49 11.47
C SER A 114 5.03 -3.33 10.52
N GLU A 115 4.88 -2.52 9.48
CA GLU A 115 5.93 -2.21 8.49
C GLU A 115 7.25 -1.78 9.15
N ILE A 116 7.18 -0.88 10.14
CA ILE A 116 8.33 -0.46 10.95
C ILE A 116 8.94 -1.66 11.70
N GLY A 117 8.11 -2.48 12.34
CA GLY A 117 8.57 -3.63 13.12
C GLY A 117 9.29 -4.66 12.24
N VAL A 118 8.73 -4.94 11.07
CA VAL A 118 9.28 -5.88 10.09
C VAL A 118 10.60 -5.38 9.51
N ALA A 119 10.68 -4.10 9.10
CA ALA A 119 11.92 -3.51 8.60
C ALA A 119 13.04 -3.51 9.66
N MET A 120 12.71 -3.21 10.93
CA MET A 120 13.67 -3.29 12.03
C MET A 120 14.11 -4.72 12.32
N GLN A 121 13.21 -5.71 12.27
CA GLN A 121 13.56 -7.12 12.41
C GLN A 121 14.52 -7.59 11.30
N ALA A 122 14.38 -7.04 10.10
CA ALA A 122 15.34 -7.21 9.01
C ALA A 122 16.64 -6.36 9.18
N GLY A 123 16.82 -5.67 10.32
CA GLY A 123 18.05 -4.95 10.66
C GLY A 123 18.22 -3.59 10.00
N HIS A 124 17.16 -3.02 9.40
CA HIS A 124 17.21 -1.71 8.75
C HIS A 124 16.98 -0.55 9.74
N PRO A 125 17.69 0.58 9.62
CA PRO A 125 17.35 1.80 10.34
C PRO A 125 15.97 2.31 9.93
N CYS A 126 15.08 2.58 10.88
CA CYS A 126 13.72 3.02 10.59
C CYS A 126 13.45 4.46 11.02
N TYR A 127 12.74 5.18 10.16
CA TYR A 127 12.22 6.52 10.36
C TYR A 127 10.73 6.53 10.07
N PHE A 128 10.06 7.54 10.65
CA PHE A 128 8.65 7.76 10.45
C PHE A 128 8.40 9.24 10.19
N ILE A 129 7.59 9.52 9.18
CA ILE A 129 7.07 10.87 8.90
C ILE A 129 5.63 10.90 9.39
N GLY A 130 5.39 11.65 10.46
CA GLY A 130 4.06 11.87 11.05
C GLY A 130 3.65 13.34 10.95
N PHE A 131 2.45 13.64 11.44
CA PHE A 131 1.89 14.99 11.42
C PHE A 131 1.08 15.30 12.68
N LEU A 132 0.93 16.58 13.00
CA LEU A 132 0.08 17.04 14.09
C LEU A 132 -1.37 17.26 13.61
N PRO A 133 -2.38 17.23 14.49
CA PRO A 133 -3.78 17.35 14.07
C PRO A 133 -4.15 18.63 13.34
N GLU A 134 -3.48 19.73 13.66
CA GLU A 134 -3.78 21.04 13.08
C GLU A 134 -2.73 21.42 12.02
N PRO A 135 -3.14 21.74 10.78
CA PRO A 135 -2.23 22.24 9.74
C PRO A 135 -1.63 23.60 10.11
N MET A 136 -0.44 23.87 9.55
CA MET A 136 0.13 25.22 9.61
C MET A 136 -0.64 26.16 8.66
N PRO A 137 -0.79 27.46 9.00
CA PRO A 137 -1.45 28.42 8.11
C PRO A 137 -0.78 28.48 6.73
N GLY A 138 -1.59 28.40 5.67
CA GLY A 138 -1.11 28.43 4.28
C GLY A 138 -0.31 27.19 3.84
N GLN A 139 -0.28 26.13 4.65
CA GLN A 139 0.25 24.83 4.24
C GLN A 139 -0.54 24.29 3.04
N THR A 140 0.17 23.74 2.06
CA THR A 140 -0.36 23.11 0.84
C THR A 140 0.28 21.73 0.65
N ILE A 141 -0.25 20.92 -0.28
CA ILE A 141 0.35 19.63 -0.65
C ILE A 141 1.77 19.82 -1.17
N GLU A 142 2.02 20.85 -1.98
CA GLU A 142 3.36 21.19 -2.47
C GLU A 142 4.33 21.51 -1.32
N ARG A 143 3.92 22.29 -0.33
CA ARG A 143 4.75 22.60 0.85
C ARG A 143 5.08 21.35 1.66
N ILE A 144 4.12 20.43 1.80
CA ILE A 144 4.34 19.14 2.43
C ILE A 144 5.39 18.35 1.64
N ALA A 145 5.25 18.22 0.32
CA ALA A 145 6.22 17.51 -0.52
C ALA A 145 7.63 18.11 -0.40
N ARG A 146 7.76 19.45 -0.42
CA ARG A 146 9.04 20.15 -0.23
C ARG A 146 9.64 19.92 1.18
N ALA A 147 8.81 19.85 2.22
CA ALA A 147 9.25 19.54 3.57
C ALA A 147 9.71 18.07 3.70
N GLU A 148 8.97 17.14 3.11
CA GLU A 148 9.33 15.72 3.06
C GLU A 148 10.64 15.49 2.27
N ALA A 149 10.90 16.24 1.19
CA ALA A 149 12.22 16.25 0.55
C ALA A 149 13.34 16.59 1.54
N LYS A 150 13.19 17.67 2.32
CA LYS A 150 14.17 18.05 3.35
C LYS A 150 14.34 16.97 4.42
N PHE A 151 13.26 16.26 4.76
CA PHE A 151 13.32 15.12 5.68
C PHE A 151 14.13 13.96 5.09
N LEU A 152 13.91 13.60 3.82
CA LEU A 152 14.68 12.55 3.15
C LEU A 152 16.16 12.93 2.97
N GLU A 153 16.46 14.20 2.65
CA GLU A 153 17.83 14.73 2.64
C GLU A 153 18.50 14.56 4.01
N THR A 154 17.76 14.85 5.09
CA THR A 154 18.22 14.64 6.46
C THR A 154 18.50 13.15 6.73
N VAL A 155 17.60 12.24 6.34
CA VAL A 155 17.81 10.79 6.48
C VAL A 155 19.07 10.37 5.72
N ILE A 156 19.20 10.75 4.45
CA ILE A 156 20.36 10.41 3.62
C ILE A 156 21.67 10.89 4.27
N SER A 157 21.71 12.13 4.78
CA SER A 157 22.92 12.68 5.41
C SER A 157 23.35 11.94 6.68
N ARG A 158 22.40 11.28 7.38
CA ARG A 158 22.67 10.49 8.58
C ARG A 158 23.13 9.06 8.28
N HIS A 159 23.07 8.64 7.02
CA HIS A 159 23.43 7.29 6.55
C HIS A 159 24.39 7.34 5.35
N PRO A 160 25.58 7.97 5.49
CA PRO A 160 26.52 8.14 4.37
C PRO A 160 27.07 6.81 3.84
N ASP A 161 27.14 5.78 4.69
CA ASP A 161 27.68 4.45 4.37
C ASP A 161 26.59 3.44 4.01
N ALA A 162 25.33 3.85 3.88
CA ALA A 162 24.25 2.94 3.53
C ALA A 162 24.39 2.39 2.11
N ASP A 163 24.06 1.12 1.92
CA ASP A 163 24.13 0.42 0.63
C ASP A 163 23.29 1.11 -0.48
N GLY A 164 22.28 1.90 -0.13
CA GLY A 164 21.47 2.66 -1.09
C GLY A 164 20.63 3.76 -0.45
N LYS A 165 19.96 4.54 -1.31
CA LYS A 165 18.98 5.57 -0.90
C LYS A 165 17.81 4.95 -0.10
N PRO A 166 17.09 5.72 0.72
CA PRO A 166 16.03 5.19 1.58
C PRO A 166 14.94 4.44 0.82
N CYS A 167 14.45 3.32 1.37
CA CYS A 167 13.17 2.75 0.95
C CYS A 167 12.05 3.57 1.61
N VAL A 168 11.10 4.06 0.82
CA VAL A 168 9.98 4.86 1.34
C VAL A 168 8.67 4.11 1.16
N ILE A 169 7.94 3.94 2.26
CA ILE A 169 6.63 3.31 2.30
C ILE A 169 5.58 4.40 2.43
N GLY A 170 4.71 4.52 1.44
CA GLY A 170 3.58 5.44 1.43
C GLY A 170 2.27 4.68 1.54
N ASN A 171 1.59 4.85 2.68
CA ASN A 171 0.33 4.18 3.00
C ASN A 171 -0.86 5.01 2.55
N CYS A 172 -1.79 4.40 1.79
CA CYS A 172 -3.03 5.03 1.34
C CYS A 172 -2.78 6.43 0.75
N GLN A 173 -3.27 7.49 1.40
CA GLN A 173 -3.11 8.87 0.97
C GLN A 173 -1.65 9.34 0.89
N ALA A 174 -0.76 8.79 1.71
CA ALA A 174 0.67 9.08 1.62
C ALA A 174 1.31 8.44 0.38
N GLY A 175 0.76 7.34 -0.15
CA GLY A 175 1.30 6.67 -1.34
C GLY A 175 1.31 7.56 -2.58
N TRP A 176 0.20 8.20 -2.91
CA TRP A 176 0.18 9.14 -4.05
C TRP A 176 1.00 10.40 -3.76
N ALA A 177 1.09 10.86 -2.51
CA ALA A 177 1.89 12.03 -2.14
C ALA A 177 3.38 11.78 -2.34
N ILE A 178 3.85 10.59 -1.94
CA ILE A 178 5.21 10.13 -2.17
C ILE A 178 5.49 9.92 -3.67
N MET A 179 4.52 9.43 -4.44
CA MET A 179 4.66 9.34 -5.90
C MET A 179 4.83 10.72 -6.55
N ILE A 180 4.10 11.74 -6.08
CA ILE A 180 4.31 13.15 -6.51
C ILE A 180 5.74 13.57 -6.17
N LEU A 181 6.16 13.42 -4.90
CA LEU A 181 7.49 13.83 -4.46
C LEU A 181 8.61 13.10 -5.21
N ALA A 182 8.50 11.79 -5.41
CA ALA A 182 9.48 10.99 -6.14
C ALA A 182 9.57 11.35 -7.62
N SER A 183 8.50 11.92 -8.20
CA SER A 183 8.52 12.42 -9.57
C SER A 183 9.28 13.75 -9.73
N LEU A 184 9.25 14.59 -8.69
CA LEU A 184 9.92 15.91 -8.64
C LEU A 184 11.38 15.79 -8.18
N ARG A 185 11.64 14.90 -7.20
CA ARG A 185 12.97 14.71 -6.58
C ARG A 185 13.41 13.23 -6.64
N PRO A 186 13.52 12.63 -7.83
CA PRO A 186 13.79 11.19 -7.98
C PRO A 186 15.11 10.72 -7.37
N GLU A 187 16.09 11.62 -7.19
CA GLU A 187 17.40 11.34 -6.61
C GLU A 187 17.41 11.07 -5.10
N LEU A 188 16.30 11.36 -4.41
CA LEU A 188 16.13 11.13 -2.98
C LEU A 188 15.69 9.70 -2.64
N PHE A 189 15.21 8.93 -3.62
CA PHE A 189 14.50 7.68 -3.37
C PHE A 189 15.30 6.45 -3.77
N GLY A 190 15.29 5.44 -2.88
CA GLY A 190 15.46 4.03 -3.26
C GLY A 190 14.11 3.45 -3.69
N PRO A 191 13.86 2.15 -3.51
CA PRO A 191 12.56 1.55 -3.77
C PRO A 191 11.41 2.25 -3.04
N LEU A 192 10.26 2.31 -3.72
CA LEU A 192 9.01 2.84 -3.21
C LEU A 192 8.06 1.68 -2.93
N ILE A 193 7.43 1.63 -1.76
CA ILE A 193 6.34 0.69 -1.48
C ILE A 193 5.06 1.51 -1.31
N ILE A 194 4.12 1.32 -2.23
CA ILE A 194 2.86 2.03 -2.32
C ILE A 194 1.75 1.08 -1.89
N ALA A 195 1.32 1.21 -0.64
CA ALA A 195 0.42 0.25 0.00
C ALA A 195 -1.01 0.82 0.08
N GLY A 196 -1.94 0.22 -0.67
CA GLY A 196 -3.35 0.59 -0.67
C GLY A 196 -3.61 2.03 -1.12
N ALA A 197 -2.81 2.57 -2.06
CA ALA A 197 -2.95 3.95 -2.53
C ALA A 197 -3.56 4.01 -3.95
N PRO A 198 -4.61 4.82 -4.17
CA PRO A 198 -5.17 5.01 -5.50
C PRO A 198 -4.25 5.92 -6.33
N LEU A 199 -4.00 5.54 -7.57
CA LEU A 199 -3.22 6.31 -8.55
C LEU A 199 -4.01 6.57 -9.84
N ALA A 200 -5.06 5.77 -10.10
CA ALA A 200 -6.04 5.96 -11.18
C ALA A 200 -7.45 6.07 -10.57
N TYR A 201 -7.93 7.29 -10.37
CA TYR A 201 -9.07 7.57 -9.48
C TYR A 201 -10.44 7.23 -10.10
N TRP A 202 -10.53 7.27 -11.43
CA TRP A 202 -11.74 6.91 -12.16
C TRP A 202 -11.84 5.40 -12.42
N ALA A 203 -10.71 4.69 -12.38
CA ALA A 203 -10.61 3.28 -12.75
C ALA A 203 -11.47 2.38 -11.84
N GLY A 204 -11.94 1.26 -12.42
CA GLY A 204 -12.83 0.31 -11.75
C GLY A 204 -13.74 -0.43 -12.72
N VAL A 205 -14.50 -1.37 -12.18
CA VAL A 205 -15.43 -2.24 -12.92
C VAL A 205 -16.87 -1.96 -12.48
N HIS A 206 -17.83 -2.09 -13.40
CA HIS A 206 -19.25 -1.90 -13.06
C HIS A 206 -19.72 -2.89 -11.98
N GLY A 207 -20.67 -2.45 -11.17
CA GLY A 207 -21.24 -3.24 -10.08
C GLY A 207 -20.30 -3.45 -8.88
N LYS A 208 -19.15 -2.78 -8.83
CA LYS A 208 -18.21 -2.79 -7.70
C LYS A 208 -17.67 -1.40 -7.41
N TYR A 209 -17.25 -1.18 -6.16
CA TYR A 209 -16.42 -0.05 -5.74
C TYR A 209 -17.01 1.34 -6.09
N PRO A 210 -18.23 1.66 -5.62
CA PRO A 210 -19.02 2.80 -6.10
C PRO A 210 -18.50 4.16 -5.66
N MET A 211 -17.53 4.24 -4.74
CA MET A 211 -17.00 5.51 -4.24
C MET A 211 -16.47 6.43 -5.34
N ARG A 212 -15.99 5.87 -6.44
CA ARG A 212 -15.55 6.65 -7.61
C ARG A 212 -16.65 7.55 -8.18
N TYR A 213 -17.92 7.19 -8.02
CA TYR A 213 -19.06 7.97 -8.52
C TYR A 213 -19.46 9.12 -7.59
N SER A 214 -19.08 9.09 -6.31
CA SER A 214 -19.53 10.03 -5.29
C SER A 214 -19.19 11.47 -5.63
N GLY A 215 -18.00 11.73 -6.20
CA GLY A 215 -17.61 13.08 -6.62
C GLY A 215 -18.59 13.70 -7.63
N GLY A 216 -19.05 12.92 -8.60
CA GLY A 216 -20.07 13.39 -9.56
C GLY A 216 -21.47 13.48 -8.94
N LEU A 217 -21.88 12.52 -8.12
CA LEU A 217 -23.23 12.51 -7.52
C LEU A 217 -23.44 13.66 -6.53
N LEU A 218 -22.37 14.11 -5.88
CA LEU A 218 -22.38 15.26 -4.96
C LEU A 218 -22.24 16.62 -5.68
N GLY A 219 -22.22 16.62 -7.02
CA GLY A 219 -22.12 17.82 -7.83
C GLY A 219 -20.70 18.40 -7.91
N GLY A 220 -19.68 17.62 -7.52
CA GLY A 220 -18.29 18.01 -7.64
C GLY A 220 -17.65 18.54 -6.36
N SER A 221 -16.53 19.24 -6.52
CA SER A 221 -15.67 19.72 -5.43
C SER A 221 -16.16 21.00 -4.73
N TRP A 222 -17.27 21.60 -5.17
CA TRP A 222 -17.82 22.80 -4.52
C TRP A 222 -18.21 22.55 -3.05
N LEU A 223 -18.61 21.32 -2.68
CA LEU A 223 -18.88 20.96 -1.29
C LEU A 223 -17.61 20.96 -0.44
N THR A 224 -16.46 20.59 -1.01
CA THR A 224 -15.16 20.67 -0.35
C THR A 224 -14.82 22.12 0.01
N ALA A 225 -15.04 23.05 -0.94
CA ALA A 225 -14.87 24.47 -0.68
C ALA A 225 -15.86 24.97 0.38
N LEU A 226 -17.15 24.64 0.26
CA LEU A 226 -18.18 25.06 1.21
C LEU A 226 -17.90 24.57 2.64
N THR A 227 -17.60 23.29 2.80
CA THR A 227 -17.31 22.70 4.11
C THR A 227 -16.06 23.31 4.73
N SER A 228 -15.03 23.61 3.92
CA SER A 228 -13.83 24.32 4.38
C SER A 228 -14.12 25.76 4.80
N ASP A 229 -14.97 26.47 4.07
CA ASP A 229 -15.37 27.84 4.39
C ASP A 229 -16.21 27.91 5.67
N LEU A 230 -17.11 26.94 5.88
CA LEU A 230 -17.84 26.75 7.14
C LEU A 230 -16.91 26.40 8.31
N GLY A 231 -15.79 25.73 8.02
CA GLY A 231 -14.71 25.48 8.97
C GLY A 231 -13.70 26.61 9.11
N ALA A 232 -14.03 27.83 8.65
CA ALA A 232 -13.17 29.02 8.70
C ALA A 232 -11.79 28.82 8.03
N GLY A 233 -11.77 28.16 6.86
CA GLY A 233 -10.56 27.87 6.09
C GLY A 233 -9.93 26.51 6.40
N LYS A 234 -10.57 25.70 7.25
CA LYS A 234 -10.15 24.35 7.59
C LYS A 234 -11.22 23.34 7.21
N PHE A 235 -10.79 22.25 6.61
CA PHE A 235 -11.61 21.08 6.39
C PHE A 235 -11.48 20.12 7.58
N ASP A 236 -12.61 19.77 8.19
CA ASP A 236 -12.67 18.81 9.29
C ASP A 236 -12.54 17.38 8.77
N GLY A 237 -11.46 16.68 9.12
CA GLY A 237 -11.21 15.31 8.69
C GLY A 237 -12.26 14.29 9.16
N ALA A 238 -13.11 14.64 10.14
CA ALA A 238 -14.25 13.78 10.51
C ALA A 238 -15.17 13.50 9.31
N TRP A 239 -15.30 14.42 8.35
CA TRP A 239 -16.06 14.16 7.11
C TRP A 239 -15.41 13.09 6.23
N LEU A 240 -14.07 12.99 6.20
CA LEU A 240 -13.38 11.90 5.50
C LEU A 240 -13.61 10.56 6.21
N VAL A 241 -13.50 10.55 7.54
CA VAL A 241 -13.77 9.33 8.34
C VAL A 241 -15.21 8.86 8.15
N GLN A 242 -16.17 9.79 8.08
CA GLN A 242 -17.55 9.46 7.79
C GLN A 242 -17.72 8.77 6.43
N ASN A 243 -16.98 9.19 5.40
CA ASN A 243 -17.00 8.50 4.11
C ASN A 243 -16.47 7.06 4.20
N PHE A 244 -15.48 6.79 5.06
CA PHE A 244 -15.04 5.42 5.34
C PHE A 244 -16.11 4.61 6.07
N GLU A 245 -16.76 5.19 7.07
CA GLU A 245 -17.83 4.54 7.82
C GLU A 245 -19.05 4.19 6.95
N ASN A 246 -19.39 5.06 5.99
CA ASN A 246 -20.50 4.86 5.06
C ASN A 246 -20.29 3.72 4.04
N GLN A 247 -19.05 3.31 3.78
CA GLN A 247 -18.75 2.18 2.88
C GLN A 247 -19.13 0.82 3.49
N ASN A 248 -19.22 0.75 4.83
CA ASN A 248 -19.54 -0.49 5.51
C ASN A 248 -20.57 -0.25 6.63
N PRO A 249 -21.83 0.07 6.27
CA PRO A 249 -22.86 0.41 7.26
C PRO A 249 -23.19 -0.76 8.18
N SER A 250 -23.11 -2.01 7.72
CA SER A 250 -23.31 -3.18 8.58
C SER A 250 -22.25 -3.26 9.67
N ASN A 251 -20.98 -2.97 9.36
CA ASN A 251 -19.93 -2.86 10.35
C ASN A 251 -20.09 -1.64 11.28
N THR A 252 -20.26 -0.45 10.70
CA THR A 252 -20.31 0.82 11.43
C THR A 252 -21.51 0.89 12.38
N LEU A 253 -22.71 0.55 11.90
CA LEU A 253 -23.96 0.75 12.64
C LEU A 253 -24.29 -0.44 13.55
N TRP A 254 -23.70 -1.63 13.31
CA TRP A 254 -24.07 -2.84 14.04
C TRP A 254 -22.87 -3.70 14.46
N THR A 255 -22.19 -4.39 13.52
CA THR A 255 -21.26 -5.49 13.83
C THR A 255 -20.15 -5.08 14.79
N LYS A 256 -19.57 -3.88 14.62
CA LYS A 256 -18.49 -3.38 15.47
C LYS A 256 -18.93 -3.30 16.94
N GLN A 257 -20.09 -2.70 17.21
CA GLN A 257 -20.63 -2.54 18.57
C GLN A 257 -21.18 -3.87 19.12
N TYR A 258 -21.87 -4.65 18.27
CA TYR A 258 -22.40 -5.95 18.65
C TYR A 258 -21.29 -6.95 19.01
N ASN A 259 -20.14 -6.92 18.33
CA ASN A 259 -19.02 -7.81 18.64
C ASN A 259 -18.44 -7.49 20.04
N VAL A 260 -18.35 -6.22 20.42
CA VAL A 260 -17.97 -5.82 21.79
C VAL A 260 -19.04 -6.26 22.79
N TYR A 261 -20.31 -6.00 22.51
CA TYR A 261 -21.40 -6.41 23.40
C TYR A 261 -21.47 -7.93 23.61
N SER A 262 -21.36 -8.73 22.53
CA SER A 262 -21.46 -10.19 22.59
C SER A 262 -20.22 -10.84 23.22
N LYS A 263 -19.04 -10.22 23.08
CA LYS A 263 -17.76 -10.68 23.64
C LYS A 263 -17.22 -9.70 24.69
N VAL A 264 -18.12 -9.18 25.53
CA VAL A 264 -17.80 -8.09 26.47
C VAL A 264 -16.63 -8.42 27.40
N ASP A 265 -16.46 -9.71 27.71
CA ASP A 265 -15.47 -10.22 28.63
C ASP A 265 -14.04 -10.28 28.02
N THR A 266 -13.89 -10.19 26.70
CA THR A 266 -12.59 -10.38 26.01
C THR A 266 -12.23 -9.29 25.00
N GLU A 267 -13.21 -8.56 24.48
CA GLU A 267 -13.02 -7.69 23.31
C GLU A 267 -12.71 -6.22 23.65
N ALA A 268 -12.88 -5.83 24.91
CA ALA A 268 -12.79 -4.44 25.35
C ALA A 268 -11.45 -3.76 24.97
N GLU A 269 -10.32 -4.40 25.29
CA GLU A 269 -8.99 -3.79 25.07
C GLU A 269 -8.69 -3.58 23.59
N ARG A 270 -8.90 -4.61 22.76
CA ARG A 270 -8.71 -4.55 21.31
C ARG A 270 -9.56 -3.46 20.68
N TYR A 271 -10.82 -3.33 21.11
CA TYR A 271 -11.73 -2.30 20.63
C TYR A 271 -11.26 -0.91 21.04
N LEU A 272 -10.96 -0.70 22.33
CA LEU A 272 -10.55 0.61 22.85
C LEU A 272 -9.23 1.11 22.24
N ASP A 273 -8.29 0.21 21.96
CA ASP A 273 -7.03 0.55 21.30
C ASP A 273 -7.24 0.97 19.85
N PHE A 274 -8.14 0.30 19.13
CA PHE A 274 -8.53 0.72 17.78
C PHE A 274 -9.28 2.05 17.79
N GLU A 275 -10.23 2.24 18.72
CA GLU A 275 -11.01 3.48 18.84
C GLU A 275 -10.15 4.69 19.22
N ARG A 276 -9.03 4.49 19.94
CA ARG A 276 -8.06 5.55 20.21
C ARG A 276 -7.53 6.16 18.91
N TRP A 277 -7.25 5.33 17.91
CA TRP A 277 -6.85 5.78 16.57
C TRP A 277 -8.05 6.29 15.77
N TRP A 278 -9.13 5.51 15.70
CA TRP A 278 -10.31 5.80 14.88
C TRP A 278 -10.98 7.14 15.24
N GLY A 279 -10.99 7.51 16.53
CA GLY A 279 -11.53 8.79 16.98
C GLY A 279 -10.58 9.99 16.79
N GLY A 280 -9.30 9.75 16.49
CA GLY A 280 -8.26 10.78 16.40
C GLY A 280 -8.35 11.61 15.12
N HIS A 281 -9.40 12.40 14.96
CA HIS A 281 -9.62 13.21 13.75
C HIS A 281 -8.60 14.35 13.59
N VAL A 282 -8.14 14.56 12.36
CA VAL A 282 -7.20 15.66 12.00
C VAL A 282 -7.80 16.60 10.97
N ASN A 283 -7.37 17.86 10.95
CA ASN A 283 -7.86 18.84 9.99
C ASN A 283 -6.95 18.94 8.77
N LEU A 284 -7.48 19.44 7.67
CA LEU A 284 -6.74 19.92 6.50
C LEU A 284 -7.01 21.41 6.29
N ASN A 285 -6.08 22.15 5.70
CA ASN A 285 -6.38 23.46 5.16
C ASN A 285 -7.29 23.29 3.94
N ALA A 286 -8.10 24.32 3.66
CA ALA A 286 -8.99 24.36 2.50
C ALA A 286 -8.23 24.04 1.20
N GLU A 287 -7.05 24.62 1.01
CA GLU A 287 -6.23 24.43 -0.19
C GLU A 287 -5.72 22.99 -0.34
N GLU A 288 -5.41 22.31 0.77
CA GLU A 288 -4.93 20.93 0.75
C GLU A 288 -6.02 19.97 0.28
N ILE A 289 -7.22 20.05 0.89
CA ILE A 289 -8.31 19.15 0.52
C ILE A 289 -8.87 19.50 -0.87
N GLN A 290 -8.87 20.78 -1.25
CA GLN A 290 -9.33 21.21 -2.57
C GLN A 290 -8.40 20.64 -3.65
N PHE A 291 -7.07 20.73 -3.47
CA PHE A 291 -6.11 20.07 -4.35
C PHE A 291 -6.37 18.57 -4.48
N ILE A 292 -6.56 17.87 -3.35
CA ILE A 292 -6.80 16.43 -3.35
C ILE A 292 -8.04 16.09 -4.18
N VAL A 293 -9.15 16.79 -3.97
CA VAL A 293 -10.39 16.48 -4.68
C VAL A 293 -10.33 16.88 -6.15
N ASP A 294 -9.81 18.08 -6.45
CA ASP A 294 -9.76 18.62 -7.82
C ASP A 294 -8.76 17.89 -8.69
N GLU A 295 -7.53 17.68 -8.21
CA GLU A 295 -6.47 17.10 -9.04
C GLU A 295 -6.56 15.58 -9.11
N LEU A 296 -6.95 14.94 -8.01
CA LEU A 296 -6.85 13.49 -7.89
C LEU A 296 -8.21 12.83 -8.14
N PHE A 297 -9.16 12.97 -7.22
CA PHE A 297 -10.40 12.19 -7.25
C PHE A 297 -11.34 12.57 -8.40
N ILE A 298 -11.57 13.86 -8.62
CA ILE A 298 -12.44 14.35 -9.69
C ILE A 298 -11.63 14.58 -10.96
N GLY A 299 -10.44 15.19 -10.87
CA GLY A 299 -9.66 15.56 -12.05
C GLY A 299 -8.92 14.43 -12.73
N ASN A 300 -8.54 13.38 -11.98
CA ASN A 300 -7.72 12.26 -12.41
C ASN A 300 -6.46 12.74 -13.17
N ASN A 301 -5.77 13.73 -12.62
CA ASN A 301 -4.67 14.45 -13.28
C ASN A 301 -3.27 13.87 -12.97
N LEU A 302 -3.14 13.05 -11.93
CA LEU A 302 -1.84 12.50 -11.48
C LEU A 302 -1.20 11.60 -12.55
N ALA A 303 -1.85 10.50 -12.93
CA ALA A 303 -1.34 9.59 -13.96
C ALA A 303 -1.25 10.27 -15.35
N ALA A 304 -2.16 11.21 -15.62
CA ALA A 304 -2.16 12.00 -16.84
C ALA A 304 -1.03 13.04 -16.90
N GLY A 305 -0.26 13.25 -15.82
CA GLY A 305 0.84 14.21 -15.75
C GLY A 305 0.41 15.66 -15.97
N ARG A 306 -0.78 16.02 -15.48
CA ARG A 306 -1.40 17.35 -15.65
C ARG A 306 -1.31 18.23 -14.40
N ILE A 307 -0.75 17.73 -13.31
CA ILE A 307 -0.52 18.50 -12.09
C ILE A 307 0.74 19.35 -12.29
N GLU A 308 0.62 20.64 -12.02
CA GLU A 308 1.70 21.63 -12.10
C GLU A 308 1.91 22.27 -10.73
N MET A 309 3.17 22.35 -10.30
CA MET A 309 3.59 23.00 -9.06
C MET A 309 3.65 24.51 -9.24
N SER A 310 3.73 25.25 -8.13
CA SER A 310 3.73 26.72 -8.16
C SER A 310 4.89 27.36 -8.93
N ASP A 311 5.99 26.63 -9.14
CA ASP A 311 7.16 27.06 -9.94
C ASP A 311 7.10 26.61 -11.41
N GLY A 312 6.01 25.99 -11.84
CA GLY A 312 5.80 25.47 -13.20
C GLY A 312 6.35 24.06 -13.42
N GLU A 313 6.94 23.42 -12.41
CA GLU A 313 7.39 22.03 -12.51
C GLU A 313 6.17 21.09 -12.62
N LYS A 314 6.20 20.17 -13.59
CA LYS A 314 5.10 19.23 -13.83
C LYS A 314 5.36 17.90 -13.13
N VAL A 315 4.35 17.39 -12.46
CA VAL A 315 4.35 16.04 -11.90
C VAL A 315 4.26 15.03 -13.04
N ASP A 316 5.33 14.27 -13.26
CA ASP A 316 5.37 13.20 -14.25
C ASP A 316 5.87 11.91 -13.60
N LEU A 317 4.98 10.94 -13.39
CA LEU A 317 5.34 9.66 -12.76
C LEU A 317 6.41 8.87 -13.54
N ARG A 318 6.63 9.18 -14.82
CA ARG A 318 7.69 8.58 -15.67
C ARG A 318 9.08 9.16 -15.37
N ASN A 319 9.17 10.22 -14.55
CA ASN A 319 10.43 10.77 -14.03
C ASN A 319 11.00 9.95 -12.87
N ILE A 320 10.17 9.14 -12.21
CA ILE A 320 10.62 8.26 -11.12
C ILE A 320 11.65 7.26 -11.69
N ARG A 321 12.81 7.15 -11.04
CA ARG A 321 13.92 6.27 -11.46
C ARG A 321 14.11 5.04 -10.59
N SER A 322 13.42 5.01 -9.47
CA SER A 322 13.51 3.95 -8.48
C SER A 322 12.36 2.96 -8.60
N PRO A 323 12.57 1.68 -8.26
CA PRO A 323 11.53 0.68 -8.40
C PRO A 323 10.29 1.02 -7.57
N ILE A 324 9.12 0.80 -8.17
CA ILE A 324 7.82 1.03 -7.53
C ILE A 324 7.22 -0.34 -7.23
N VAL A 325 6.95 -0.61 -5.96
CA VAL A 325 6.21 -1.78 -5.48
C VAL A 325 4.80 -1.33 -5.14
N VAL A 326 3.79 -1.86 -5.82
CA VAL A 326 2.37 -1.58 -5.53
C VAL A 326 1.77 -2.78 -4.79
N PHE A 327 1.23 -2.54 -3.60
CA PHE A 327 0.52 -3.55 -2.84
C PHE A 327 -0.97 -3.20 -2.75
N CYS A 328 -1.81 -4.01 -3.41
CA CYS A 328 -3.26 -3.85 -3.42
C CYS A 328 -3.98 -5.17 -3.11
N SER A 329 -5.31 -5.11 -2.98
CA SER A 329 -6.12 -6.28 -2.62
C SER A 329 -7.48 -6.26 -3.32
N LYS A 330 -7.96 -7.45 -3.72
CA LYS A 330 -9.33 -7.64 -4.23
C LYS A 330 -10.39 -7.45 -3.15
N GLY A 331 -10.01 -7.56 -1.87
CA GLY A 331 -10.88 -7.24 -0.73
C GLY A 331 -10.92 -5.76 -0.37
N ASP A 332 -10.14 -4.92 -1.06
CA ASP A 332 -10.10 -3.48 -0.81
C ASP A 332 -11.20 -2.76 -1.61
N ASN A 333 -12.21 -2.25 -0.90
CA ASN A 333 -13.29 -1.46 -1.49
C ASN A 333 -12.94 0.04 -1.65
N VAL A 334 -11.83 0.47 -1.07
CA VAL A 334 -11.34 1.86 -1.12
C VAL A 334 -10.39 2.04 -2.30
N THR A 335 -9.45 1.10 -2.46
CA THR A 335 -8.44 1.13 -3.53
C THR A 335 -8.31 -0.26 -4.16
N PRO A 336 -9.30 -0.66 -4.97
CA PRO A 336 -9.25 -1.94 -5.66
C PRO A 336 -8.09 -1.98 -6.66
N PRO A 337 -7.72 -3.17 -7.18
CA PRO A 337 -6.57 -3.32 -8.09
C PRO A 337 -6.58 -2.37 -9.29
N GLN A 338 -7.75 -2.09 -9.86
CA GLN A 338 -7.90 -1.15 -10.97
C GLN A 338 -7.44 0.26 -10.59
N GLN A 339 -7.82 0.77 -9.41
CA GLN A 339 -7.39 2.09 -8.95
C GLN A 339 -5.90 2.15 -8.58
N ALA A 340 -5.36 1.03 -8.10
CA ALA A 340 -3.96 0.93 -7.71
C ALA A 340 -3.00 0.78 -8.92
N LEU A 341 -3.48 0.20 -10.04
CA LEU A 341 -2.60 -0.25 -11.15
C LEU A 341 -2.90 0.38 -12.51
N ASP A 342 -4.11 0.88 -12.80
CA ASP A 342 -4.44 1.41 -14.14
C ASP A 342 -3.61 2.63 -14.55
N TRP A 343 -3.00 3.34 -13.59
CA TRP A 343 -2.08 4.45 -13.86
C TRP A 343 -0.91 4.00 -14.76
N ILE A 344 -0.52 2.72 -14.71
CA ILE A 344 0.51 2.13 -15.55
C ILE A 344 0.08 2.19 -17.02
N CYS A 345 -1.19 1.89 -17.31
CA CYS A 345 -1.77 1.94 -18.65
C CYS A 345 -1.96 3.39 -19.17
N ASP A 346 -2.12 4.35 -18.26
CA ASP A 346 -2.18 5.78 -18.58
C ASP A 346 -0.77 6.36 -18.85
N CYS A 347 0.24 5.88 -18.12
CA CYS A 347 1.63 6.36 -18.25
C CYS A 347 2.41 5.72 -19.41
N TYR A 348 2.13 4.47 -19.75
CA TYR A 348 2.92 3.69 -20.70
C TYR A 348 2.04 2.98 -21.74
N ALA A 349 2.49 2.95 -22.99
CA ALA A 349 1.84 2.24 -24.09
C ALA A 349 2.03 0.72 -23.97
N ASP A 350 3.24 0.28 -23.59
CA ASP A 350 3.63 -1.11 -23.44
C ASP A 350 4.82 -1.27 -22.47
N VAL A 351 5.28 -2.52 -22.28
CA VAL A 351 6.42 -2.84 -21.41
C VAL A 351 7.75 -2.31 -21.96
N ASN A 352 7.88 -2.14 -23.28
CA ASN A 352 9.09 -1.54 -23.87
C ASN A 352 9.17 -0.05 -23.54
N GLU A 353 8.05 0.65 -23.44
CA GLU A 353 8.05 2.03 -22.95
C GLU A 353 8.43 2.11 -21.46
N ILE A 354 7.92 1.22 -20.61
CA ILE A 354 8.39 1.10 -19.20
C ILE A 354 9.93 0.94 -19.16
N ARG A 355 10.46 0.06 -20.01
CA ARG A 355 11.91 -0.18 -20.16
C ARG A 355 12.67 1.03 -20.68
N ALA A 356 12.11 1.78 -21.63
CA ALA A 356 12.71 2.98 -22.21
C ALA A 356 12.91 4.07 -21.14
N TYR A 357 11.95 4.23 -20.24
CA TYR A 357 12.07 5.13 -19.07
C TYR A 357 12.96 4.56 -17.95
N GLY A 358 13.51 3.35 -18.13
CA GLY A 358 14.36 2.67 -17.15
C GLY A 358 13.61 2.25 -15.89
N GLN A 359 12.29 2.12 -15.96
CA GLN A 359 11.44 1.94 -14.79
C GLN A 359 11.24 0.46 -14.45
N THR A 360 11.23 0.15 -13.15
CA THR A 360 10.92 -1.19 -12.63
C THR A 360 9.63 -1.08 -11.81
N ILE A 361 8.58 -1.79 -12.21
CA ILE A 361 7.30 -1.81 -11.50
C ILE A 361 7.02 -3.23 -11.06
N VAL A 362 6.82 -3.42 -9.76
CA VAL A 362 6.41 -4.69 -9.16
C VAL A 362 5.05 -4.47 -8.52
N TYR A 363 4.09 -5.37 -8.72
CA TYR A 363 2.83 -5.32 -8.00
C TYR A 363 2.51 -6.65 -7.33
N THR A 364 1.74 -6.61 -6.25
CA THR A 364 1.13 -7.81 -5.67
C THR A 364 -0.34 -7.55 -5.35
N ILE A 365 -1.15 -8.58 -5.57
CA ILE A 365 -2.60 -8.54 -5.35
C ILE A 365 -2.95 -9.59 -4.31
N HIS A 366 -3.41 -9.16 -3.14
CA HIS A 366 -3.95 -10.08 -2.15
C HIS A 366 -5.42 -10.39 -2.45
N GLU A 367 -5.86 -11.63 -2.20
CA GLU A 367 -7.22 -12.09 -2.53
C GLU A 367 -8.35 -11.47 -1.68
N SER A 368 -8.15 -11.16 -0.40
CA SER A 368 -9.28 -10.93 0.50
C SER A 368 -9.09 -9.87 1.58
N ILE A 369 -7.93 -9.22 1.70
CA ILE A 369 -7.71 -8.27 2.81
C ILE A 369 -8.45 -6.97 2.52
N GLY A 370 -9.13 -6.43 3.52
CA GLY A 370 -9.71 -5.09 3.42
C GLY A 370 -8.62 -4.00 3.43
N HIS A 371 -9.00 -2.78 3.08
CA HIS A 371 -8.10 -1.63 2.97
C HIS A 371 -7.09 -1.48 4.13
N LEU A 372 -7.60 -1.44 5.37
CA LEU A 372 -6.75 -1.31 6.56
C LEU A 372 -5.85 -2.53 6.77
N GLY A 373 -6.27 -3.72 6.32
CA GLY A 373 -5.46 -4.93 6.41
C GLY A 373 -4.14 -4.82 5.64
N ILE A 374 -4.08 -3.97 4.60
CA ILE A 374 -2.90 -3.77 3.76
C ILE A 374 -1.73 -3.19 4.56
N PHE A 375 -1.97 -2.21 5.43
CA PHE A 375 -0.89 -1.47 6.13
C PHE A 375 -1.00 -1.47 7.66
N VAL A 376 -2.15 -1.85 8.24
CA VAL A 376 -2.35 -1.91 9.72
C VAL A 376 -2.05 -3.31 10.29
N SER A 377 -1.62 -4.25 9.44
CA SER A 377 -1.57 -5.67 9.77
C SER A 377 -0.52 -6.03 10.81
N GLY A 378 -0.95 -6.82 11.81
CA GLY A 378 -0.10 -7.67 12.64
C GLY A 378 -0.35 -9.16 12.42
N GLY A 379 -0.60 -9.56 11.17
CA GLY A 379 -0.79 -10.98 10.85
C GLY A 379 -1.18 -11.29 9.40
N VAL A 380 -2.10 -10.52 8.80
CA VAL A 380 -2.69 -10.87 7.48
C VAL A 380 -1.79 -10.46 6.32
N ALA A 381 -1.24 -9.24 6.34
CA ALA A 381 -0.26 -8.76 5.35
C ALA A 381 1.20 -8.87 5.85
N LYS A 382 1.41 -9.53 6.99
CA LYS A 382 2.73 -9.71 7.60
C LYS A 382 3.69 -10.43 6.65
N LYS A 383 3.16 -11.40 5.89
CA LYS A 383 3.92 -12.16 4.90
C LYS A 383 4.48 -11.20 3.85
N GLU A 384 3.62 -10.45 3.17
CA GLU A 384 3.98 -9.53 2.09
C GLU A 384 5.02 -8.51 2.57
N HIS A 385 4.77 -7.83 3.70
CA HIS A 385 5.70 -6.84 4.24
C HIS A 385 7.05 -7.43 4.68
N SER A 386 7.05 -8.65 5.22
CA SER A 386 8.27 -9.39 5.60
C SER A 386 9.12 -9.70 4.39
N GLU A 387 8.49 -10.21 3.34
CA GLU A 387 9.17 -10.54 2.11
C GLU A 387 9.67 -9.28 1.40
N PHE A 388 8.87 -8.20 1.32
CA PHE A 388 9.33 -6.93 0.76
C PHE A 388 10.51 -6.33 1.51
N SER A 389 10.46 -6.30 2.84
CA SER A 389 11.54 -5.71 3.64
C SER A 389 12.82 -6.53 3.54
N SER A 390 12.71 -7.86 3.58
CA SER A 390 13.87 -8.77 3.47
C SER A 390 14.48 -8.76 2.07
N ASN A 391 13.65 -8.58 1.05
CA ASN A 391 14.02 -8.61 -0.36
C ASN A 391 14.07 -7.22 -1.02
N ILE A 392 14.08 -6.11 -0.29
CA ILE A 392 13.96 -4.80 -0.93
C ILE A 392 15.13 -4.48 -1.88
N ASP A 393 16.34 -4.91 -1.51
CA ASP A 393 17.52 -4.72 -2.37
C ASP A 393 17.53 -5.72 -3.55
N LEU A 394 16.74 -6.79 -3.45
CA LEU A 394 16.46 -7.70 -4.56
C LEU A 394 15.67 -6.95 -5.63
N ILE A 395 14.56 -6.35 -5.20
CA ILE A 395 13.66 -5.54 -6.02
C ILE A 395 14.42 -4.36 -6.63
N ASP A 396 15.37 -3.78 -5.87
CA ASP A 396 16.18 -2.67 -6.34
C ASP A 396 17.05 -2.99 -7.57
N VAL A 397 17.50 -4.24 -7.69
CA VAL A 397 18.38 -4.73 -8.78
C VAL A 397 17.59 -5.31 -9.95
N LEU A 398 16.29 -5.53 -9.81
CA LEU A 398 15.46 -6.06 -10.89
C LEU A 398 15.59 -5.19 -12.15
N PRO A 399 15.76 -5.81 -13.33
CA PRO A 399 15.77 -5.08 -14.58
C PRO A 399 14.47 -4.27 -14.80
N PRO A 400 14.52 -3.21 -15.63
CA PRO A 400 13.32 -2.47 -16.00
C PRO A 400 12.26 -3.34 -16.67
N GLY A 401 11.01 -3.13 -16.29
CA GLY A 401 9.88 -3.95 -16.71
C GLY A 401 8.71 -3.93 -15.73
N LEU A 402 7.69 -4.72 -16.03
CA LEU A 402 6.51 -4.93 -15.21
C LEU A 402 6.53 -6.37 -14.65
N TYR A 403 6.34 -6.50 -13.34
CA TYR A 403 6.41 -7.78 -12.65
C TYR A 403 5.26 -7.94 -11.64
N GLU A 404 4.77 -9.16 -11.50
CA GLU A 404 3.90 -9.57 -10.39
C GLU A 404 4.72 -10.31 -9.34
N ALA A 405 4.67 -9.84 -8.09
CA ALA A 405 5.24 -10.53 -6.94
C ALA A 405 4.26 -11.57 -6.40
N THR A 406 4.62 -12.84 -6.51
CA THR A 406 3.91 -13.99 -5.96
C THR A 406 4.69 -14.60 -4.80
N PHE A 407 3.98 -15.20 -3.85
CA PHE A 407 4.58 -15.77 -2.63
C PHE A 407 4.22 -17.24 -2.49
N GLU A 408 5.22 -18.11 -2.52
CA GLU A 408 5.03 -19.56 -2.36
C GLU A 408 5.48 -20.02 -0.98
N ALA A 409 4.70 -20.90 -0.35
CA ALA A 409 5.05 -21.47 0.95
C ALA A 409 6.24 -22.41 0.81
N ARG A 410 7.14 -22.41 1.80
CA ARG A 410 8.19 -23.42 1.87
C ARG A 410 7.63 -24.79 2.21
N GLY A 411 8.07 -25.79 1.47
CA GLY A 411 7.77 -27.21 1.71
C GLY A 411 9.02 -28.07 1.60
N SER A 412 8.86 -29.38 1.85
CA SER A 412 9.94 -30.38 1.73
C SER A 412 10.49 -30.52 0.30
N GLU A 413 9.74 -30.05 -0.71
CA GLU A 413 10.14 -30.04 -2.12
C GLU A 413 10.79 -28.71 -2.54
N THR A 414 10.94 -27.74 -1.63
CA THR A 414 11.59 -26.45 -1.93
C THR A 414 13.11 -26.64 -1.97
N LEU A 415 13.69 -26.62 -3.18
CA LEU A 415 15.14 -26.67 -3.42
C LEU A 415 15.88 -25.52 -2.70
N ASN A 416 16.95 -25.86 -1.97
CA ASN A 416 17.84 -24.97 -1.21
C ASN A 416 17.08 -23.97 -0.30
N ALA A 417 16.22 -24.50 0.58
CA ALA A 417 15.38 -23.73 1.50
C ALA A 417 16.15 -22.76 2.44
N ASP A 418 17.43 -23.01 2.65
CA ASP A 418 18.38 -22.25 3.46
C ASP A 418 18.85 -20.93 2.81
N LEU A 419 18.66 -20.76 1.50
CA LEU A 419 19.02 -19.53 0.77
C LEU A 419 17.89 -18.49 0.69
N ALA A 420 16.66 -18.87 1.07
CA ALA A 420 15.54 -17.92 1.12
C ALA A 420 15.37 -17.39 2.55
N THR A 421 14.90 -16.17 2.72
CA THR A 421 14.66 -15.55 4.04
C THR A 421 13.22 -15.80 4.54
N GLY A 422 13.00 -16.51 5.66
CA GLY A 422 11.65 -16.68 6.25
C GLY A 422 10.90 -17.99 5.95
N GLN A 423 9.56 -17.96 5.89
CA GLN A 423 8.69 -19.14 5.62
C GLN A 423 8.16 -19.20 4.19
N TRP A 424 8.39 -18.13 3.43
CA TRP A 424 7.90 -17.95 2.07
C TRP A 424 9.08 -17.71 1.14
N VAL A 425 8.83 -17.81 -0.16
CA VAL A 425 9.77 -17.46 -1.22
C VAL A 425 9.07 -16.50 -2.15
N MET A 426 9.59 -15.28 -2.26
CA MET A 426 9.09 -14.29 -3.22
C MET A 426 9.59 -14.59 -4.62
N ARG A 427 8.69 -14.53 -5.60
CA ARG A 427 8.99 -14.63 -7.03
C ARG A 427 8.43 -13.42 -7.76
N CYS A 428 9.20 -12.89 -8.70
CA CYS A 428 8.78 -11.81 -9.59
C CYS A 428 8.58 -12.36 -10.99
N GLU A 429 7.32 -12.48 -11.40
CA GLU A 429 6.94 -12.96 -12.72
C GLU A 429 6.75 -11.79 -13.67
N ALA A 430 7.39 -11.82 -14.85
CA ALA A 430 7.19 -10.77 -15.85
C ALA A 430 5.74 -10.77 -16.34
N ARG A 431 5.21 -9.55 -16.50
CA ARG A 431 3.85 -9.29 -16.97
C ARG A 431 3.87 -8.25 -18.08
N THR A 432 2.72 -8.12 -18.73
CA THR A 432 2.42 -7.15 -19.77
C THR A 432 1.30 -6.22 -19.32
N LEU A 433 1.08 -5.14 -20.06
CA LEU A 433 -0.06 -4.28 -19.79
C LEU A 433 -1.40 -4.97 -20.09
N ASP A 434 -1.41 -6.06 -20.87
CA ASP A 434 -2.61 -6.85 -21.10
C ASP A 434 -3.04 -7.60 -19.84
N ASP A 435 -2.10 -8.01 -18.99
CA ASP A 435 -2.41 -8.58 -17.67
C ASP A 435 -3.10 -7.55 -16.76
N ILE A 436 -2.69 -6.29 -16.86
CA ILE A 436 -3.37 -5.19 -16.14
C ILE A 436 -4.79 -4.97 -16.70
N ARG A 437 -4.92 -4.87 -18.03
CA ARG A 437 -6.22 -4.70 -18.69
C ARG A 437 -7.17 -5.88 -18.45
N ALA A 438 -6.65 -7.09 -18.28
CA ALA A 438 -7.44 -8.29 -18.00
C ALA A 438 -8.15 -8.24 -16.65
N MET A 439 -7.71 -7.39 -15.71
CA MET A 439 -8.43 -7.12 -14.46
C MET A 439 -9.72 -6.31 -14.66
N GLY A 440 -9.97 -5.82 -15.88
CA GLY A 440 -11.07 -4.91 -16.20
C GLY A 440 -10.74 -3.46 -15.87
N GLY A 441 -11.59 -2.55 -16.33
CA GLY A 441 -11.40 -1.11 -16.15
C GLY A 441 -12.51 -0.34 -16.86
N ASN A 442 -12.33 0.98 -16.96
CA ASN A 442 -13.30 1.84 -17.63
C ASN A 442 -13.31 1.62 -19.14
N SER A 443 -14.50 1.53 -19.72
CA SER A 443 -14.67 1.68 -21.16
C SER A 443 -14.41 3.13 -21.60
N PRO A 444 -14.16 3.38 -22.89
CA PRO A 444 -14.11 4.75 -23.42
C PRO A 444 -15.39 5.56 -23.14
N GLU A 445 -16.54 4.90 -23.00
CA GLU A 445 -17.78 5.56 -22.63
C GLU A 445 -17.79 5.99 -21.16
N ASP A 446 -17.34 5.13 -20.25
CA ASP A 446 -17.20 5.47 -18.84
C ASP A 446 -16.27 6.68 -18.66
N GLU A 447 -15.21 6.75 -19.45
CA GLU A 447 -14.30 7.90 -19.45
C GLU A 447 -14.96 9.19 -19.84
N ARG A 448 -15.82 9.17 -20.86
CA ARG A 448 -16.61 10.36 -21.22
C ARG A 448 -17.56 10.74 -20.09
N ARG A 449 -18.16 9.77 -19.39
CA ARG A 449 -19.04 10.03 -18.23
C ARG A 449 -18.26 10.72 -17.11
N PHE A 450 -17.08 10.22 -16.74
CA PHE A 450 -16.23 10.86 -15.73
C PHE A 450 -15.71 12.23 -16.18
N ALA A 451 -15.31 12.39 -17.44
CA ALA A 451 -14.91 13.69 -17.99
C ALA A 451 -16.07 14.72 -17.92
N THR A 452 -17.30 14.27 -18.16
CA THR A 452 -18.51 15.10 -18.01
C THR A 452 -18.70 15.53 -16.56
N ALA A 453 -18.58 14.58 -15.62
CA ALA A 453 -18.68 14.87 -14.19
C ALA A 453 -17.60 15.87 -13.72
N LYS A 454 -16.37 15.74 -14.23
CA LYS A 454 -15.28 16.69 -14.01
C LYS A 454 -15.65 18.10 -14.50
N ARG A 455 -16.15 18.24 -15.73
CA ARG A 455 -16.56 19.55 -16.27
C ARG A 455 -17.68 20.20 -15.45
N ILE A 456 -18.67 19.42 -15.04
CA ILE A 456 -19.75 19.91 -14.17
C ILE A 456 -19.20 20.34 -12.80
N SER A 457 -18.26 19.58 -12.23
CA SER A 457 -17.58 19.95 -10.98
C SER A 457 -16.86 21.29 -11.10
N GLU A 458 -16.08 21.50 -12.16
CA GLU A 458 -15.36 22.77 -12.42
C GLU A 458 -16.34 23.95 -12.48
N LEU A 459 -17.48 23.78 -13.18
CA LEU A 459 -18.51 24.81 -13.30
C LEU A 459 -19.18 25.12 -11.95
N ASN A 460 -19.54 24.08 -11.19
CA ASN A 460 -20.20 24.23 -9.88
C ASN A 460 -19.28 24.89 -8.86
N LEU A 461 -17.99 24.50 -8.82
CA LEU A 461 -17.00 25.13 -7.96
C LEU A 461 -16.84 26.62 -8.31
N ALA A 462 -16.70 26.95 -9.60
CA ALA A 462 -16.58 28.33 -10.05
C ALA A 462 -17.82 29.16 -9.68
N ALA A 463 -19.02 28.59 -9.83
CA ALA A 463 -20.27 29.24 -9.43
C ALA A 463 -20.32 29.48 -7.91
N TYR A 464 -19.99 28.48 -7.11
CA TYR A 464 -19.94 28.60 -5.65
C TYR A 464 -18.97 29.71 -5.21
N GLN A 465 -17.73 29.66 -5.68
CA GLN A 465 -16.68 30.61 -5.34
C GLN A 465 -17.06 32.05 -5.73
N LYS A 466 -17.69 32.22 -6.89
CA LYS A 466 -18.06 33.54 -7.40
C LYS A 466 -19.28 34.14 -6.68
N PHE A 467 -20.31 33.33 -6.43
CA PHE A 467 -21.62 33.86 -6.03
C PHE A 467 -21.97 33.62 -4.56
N VAL A 468 -21.44 32.57 -3.92
CA VAL A 468 -21.85 32.13 -2.58
C VAL A 468 -20.73 32.29 -1.55
N GLN A 469 -19.52 31.83 -1.86
CA GLN A 469 -18.36 31.85 -0.96
C GLN A 469 -18.10 33.21 -0.29
N PRO A 470 -18.19 34.38 -0.97
CA PRO A 470 -17.92 35.67 -0.33
C PRO A 470 -18.90 35.99 0.80
N TRP A 471 -20.14 35.48 0.74
CA TRP A 471 -21.14 35.65 1.80
C TRP A 471 -20.86 34.71 2.97
N ILE A 472 -20.56 33.44 2.68
CA ILE A 472 -20.21 32.44 3.70
C ILE A 472 -18.99 32.90 4.50
N LYS A 473 -17.89 33.26 3.84
CA LYS A 473 -16.66 33.74 4.50
C LYS A 473 -16.87 34.98 5.36
N LYS A 474 -17.86 35.82 5.05
CA LYS A 474 -18.23 36.99 5.89
C LYS A 474 -19.07 36.62 7.10
N MET A 475 -19.87 35.57 7.03
CA MET A 475 -20.77 35.14 8.10
C MET A 475 -20.12 34.18 9.09
N VAL A 476 -19.20 33.34 8.63
CA VAL A 476 -18.54 32.32 9.44
C VAL A 476 -17.46 32.96 10.30
N THR A 477 -17.52 32.70 11.62
CA THR A 477 -16.48 33.10 12.58
C THR A 477 -15.69 31.87 13.04
N PRO A 478 -14.43 32.01 13.47
CA PRO A 478 -13.66 30.88 14.02
C PRO A 478 -14.35 30.17 15.19
N GLN A 479 -15.10 30.90 16.02
CA GLN A 479 -15.85 30.34 17.14
C GLN A 479 -17.01 29.46 16.66
N ALA A 480 -17.78 29.94 15.68
CA ALA A 480 -18.88 29.17 15.11
C ALA A 480 -18.37 27.91 14.38
N ALA A 481 -17.26 28.02 13.66
CA ALA A 481 -16.60 26.89 12.99
C ALA A 481 -16.15 25.83 13.99
N ASN A 482 -15.48 26.24 15.08
CA ASN A 482 -15.07 25.32 16.14
C ASN A 482 -16.27 24.64 16.82
N TRP A 483 -17.34 25.37 17.08
CA TRP A 483 -18.56 24.79 17.66
C TRP A 483 -19.22 23.77 16.74
N ALA A 484 -19.32 24.07 15.43
CA ALA A 484 -19.84 23.11 14.45
C ALA A 484 -19.00 21.83 14.39
N ARG A 485 -17.67 21.96 14.47
CA ARG A 485 -16.74 20.84 14.51
C ARG A 485 -16.93 19.96 15.76
N GLU A 486 -17.07 20.57 16.93
CA GLU A 486 -17.31 19.85 18.19
C GLU A 486 -18.66 19.14 18.20
N MET A 487 -19.67 19.73 17.56
CA MET A 487 -21.01 19.15 17.40
C MET A 487 -21.11 18.13 16.25
N HIS A 488 -20.00 17.82 15.57
CA HIS A 488 -20.01 16.78 14.53
C HIS A 488 -20.43 15.43 15.13
N PRO A 489 -21.37 14.68 14.52
CA PRO A 489 -21.90 13.43 15.08
C PRO A 489 -20.81 12.42 15.48
N LEU A 490 -19.75 12.32 14.66
CA LEU A 490 -18.63 11.43 14.94
C LEU A 490 -17.81 11.79 16.17
N ARG A 491 -17.83 13.04 16.65
CA ARG A 491 -17.24 13.43 17.93
C ARG A 491 -18.24 13.28 19.07
N MET A 492 -19.49 13.68 18.84
CA MET A 492 -20.55 13.58 19.83
C MET A 492 -20.75 12.15 20.35
N GLN A 493 -20.55 11.13 19.53
CA GLN A 493 -20.64 9.73 19.98
C GLN A 493 -19.56 9.30 20.99
N TYR A 494 -18.41 9.99 21.05
CA TYR A 494 -17.40 9.76 22.09
C TYR A 494 -17.75 10.55 23.35
N GLU A 495 -18.10 11.82 23.15
CA GLU A 495 -18.43 12.77 24.22
C GLU A 495 -19.67 12.34 25.02
N ALA A 496 -20.73 11.86 24.34
CA ALA A 496 -22.00 11.49 24.94
C ALA A 496 -21.90 10.36 25.97
N PHE A 497 -20.98 9.42 25.78
CA PHE A 497 -20.77 8.30 26.70
C PHE A 497 -19.64 8.53 27.70
N SER A 498 -18.88 9.61 27.58
CA SER A 498 -17.74 9.89 28.48
C SER A 498 -18.15 10.11 29.94
N SER A 499 -17.16 10.08 30.85
CA SER A 499 -17.38 10.35 32.27
C SER A 499 -17.79 11.78 32.62
N GLN A 500 -17.75 12.73 31.67
CA GLN A 500 -18.33 14.06 31.89
C GLN A 500 -19.86 14.04 31.80
N ASN A 501 -20.45 13.02 31.18
CA ASN A 501 -21.89 12.80 31.27
C ASN A 501 -22.22 12.27 32.68
N PRO A 502 -22.97 13.01 33.53
CA PRO A 502 -23.21 12.62 34.92
C PRO A 502 -23.88 11.25 35.06
N TRP A 503 -24.66 10.82 34.07
CA TRP A 503 -25.33 9.53 34.04
C TRP A 503 -24.34 8.35 33.95
N MET A 504 -23.16 8.58 33.39
CA MET A 504 -22.14 7.54 33.20
C MET A 504 -21.39 7.20 34.49
N SER A 505 -21.46 8.06 35.52
CA SER A 505 -20.92 7.75 36.85
C SER A 505 -21.64 6.57 37.52
N MET A 506 -22.96 6.44 37.29
CA MET A 506 -23.75 5.31 37.78
C MET A 506 -23.43 4.02 37.01
N VAL A 507 -23.11 4.12 35.72
CA VAL A 507 -22.74 2.99 34.87
C VAL A 507 -21.47 2.32 35.37
N LYS A 508 -20.43 3.09 35.71
CA LYS A 508 -19.18 2.52 36.25
C LYS A 508 -19.45 1.67 37.50
N ALA A 509 -20.17 2.21 38.48
CA ALA A 509 -20.47 1.49 39.72
C ALA A 509 -21.35 0.24 39.48
N ALA A 510 -22.22 0.28 38.48
CA ALA A 510 -23.02 -0.88 38.07
C ALA A 510 -22.17 -1.93 37.33
N ALA A 511 -21.21 -1.50 36.52
CA ALA A 511 -20.27 -2.35 35.80
C ALA A 511 -19.34 -3.10 36.76
N ASP A 512 -18.76 -2.40 37.73
CA ASP A 512 -17.92 -3.00 38.79
C ASP A 512 -18.69 -4.15 39.50
N ARG A 513 -19.97 -3.95 39.81
CA ARG A 513 -20.84 -5.00 40.41
C ARG A 513 -21.20 -6.13 39.44
N ALA A 514 -21.39 -5.81 38.16
CA ALA A 514 -21.72 -6.78 37.13
C ALA A 514 -20.53 -7.71 36.84
N GLU A 515 -19.31 -7.19 36.92
CA GLU A 515 -18.06 -7.95 36.79
C GLU A 515 -17.83 -8.86 38.00
N GLU A 516 -17.95 -8.33 39.23
CA GLU A 516 -17.83 -9.14 40.47
C GLU A 516 -18.83 -10.31 40.53
N LYS A 517 -20.03 -10.12 39.97
CA LYS A 517 -21.12 -11.10 40.00
C LYS A 517 -21.42 -11.65 38.60
N ARG A 518 -20.45 -11.64 37.70
CA ARG A 518 -20.62 -12.08 36.31
C ARG A 518 -21.18 -13.50 36.25
N ARG A 519 -22.28 -13.68 35.51
CA ARG A 519 -22.95 -14.96 35.26
C ARG A 519 -23.17 -15.12 33.76
N PRO A 520 -22.17 -15.65 33.03
CA PRO A 520 -22.30 -15.91 31.60
C PRO A 520 -23.41 -16.92 31.34
N VAL A 521 -24.21 -16.67 30.30
CA VAL A 521 -25.22 -17.62 29.82
C VAL A 521 -24.53 -18.86 29.21
N SER A 522 -25.13 -20.04 29.37
CA SER A 522 -24.68 -21.27 28.70
C SER A 522 -24.62 -21.13 27.17
N GLN A 523 -23.64 -21.76 26.53
CA GLN A 523 -23.46 -21.73 25.08
C GLN A 523 -24.63 -22.40 24.32
N ASP A 524 -25.28 -23.39 24.94
CA ASP A 524 -26.41 -24.11 24.35
C ASP A 524 -27.76 -23.42 24.58
N ASN A 525 -27.76 -22.19 25.14
CA ASN A 525 -28.98 -21.47 25.46
C ASN A 525 -29.70 -20.99 24.17
N PRO A 526 -30.99 -21.34 23.96
CA PRO A 526 -31.71 -21.02 22.72
C PRO A 526 -31.91 -19.52 22.48
N PHE A 527 -31.96 -18.70 23.54
CA PHE A 527 -32.09 -17.25 23.41
C PHE A 527 -30.79 -16.59 22.95
N LEU A 528 -29.63 -17.15 23.32
CA LEU A 528 -28.34 -16.72 22.79
C LEU A 528 -28.24 -17.02 21.29
N ALA A 529 -28.60 -18.23 20.87
CA ALA A 529 -28.64 -18.60 19.45
C ALA A 529 -29.62 -17.72 18.65
N PHE A 530 -30.79 -17.41 19.21
CA PHE A 530 -31.74 -16.48 18.62
C PHE A 530 -31.16 -15.06 18.48
N GLN A 531 -30.47 -14.55 19.51
CA GLN A 531 -29.78 -13.25 19.46
C GLN A 531 -28.75 -13.20 18.33
N GLU A 532 -27.95 -14.24 18.14
CA GLU A 532 -26.98 -14.32 17.05
C GLU A 532 -27.65 -14.35 15.68
N HIS A 533 -28.78 -15.06 15.56
CA HIS A 533 -29.55 -15.10 14.33
C HIS A 533 -30.11 -13.71 13.97
N VAL A 534 -30.68 -13.00 14.94
CA VAL A 534 -31.15 -11.60 14.76
C VAL A 534 -30.00 -10.70 14.33
N SER A 535 -28.83 -10.81 14.95
CA SER A 535 -27.66 -10.04 14.55
C SER A 535 -27.26 -10.32 13.09
N LYS A 536 -27.24 -11.60 12.66
CA LYS A 536 -26.95 -11.97 11.27
C LYS A 536 -28.00 -11.41 10.30
N GLN A 537 -29.28 -11.39 10.68
CA GLN A 537 -30.34 -10.78 9.86
C GLN A 537 -30.17 -9.26 9.73
N ILE A 538 -29.79 -8.56 10.79
CA ILE A 538 -29.53 -7.11 10.75
C ILE A 538 -28.35 -6.82 9.81
N VAL A 539 -27.25 -7.58 9.94
CA VAL A 539 -26.10 -7.47 9.05
C VAL A 539 -26.51 -7.67 7.60
N HIS A 540 -27.23 -8.76 7.31
CA HIS A 540 -27.73 -9.05 5.96
C HIS A 540 -28.64 -7.93 5.41
N ALA A 541 -29.53 -7.37 6.24
CA ALA A 541 -30.41 -6.27 5.84
C ALA A 541 -29.62 -4.99 5.51
N LEU A 542 -28.62 -4.64 6.33
CA LEU A 542 -27.74 -3.48 6.10
C LEU A 542 -26.85 -3.67 4.87
N ASP A 543 -26.30 -4.87 4.66
CA ASP A 543 -25.52 -5.19 3.46
C ASP A 543 -26.40 -5.14 2.21
N SER A 544 -27.62 -5.69 2.25
CA SER A 544 -28.57 -5.62 1.12
C SER A 544 -28.97 -4.18 0.80
N TRP A 545 -29.18 -3.34 1.82
CA TRP A 545 -29.47 -1.92 1.64
C TRP A 545 -28.29 -1.17 1.02
N ARG A 546 -27.07 -1.43 1.49
CA ARG A 546 -25.84 -0.90 0.88
C ARG A 546 -25.82 -1.27 -0.60
N ASP A 547 -25.86 -2.56 -0.93
CA ASP A 547 -25.72 -3.05 -2.30
C ASP A 547 -26.77 -2.43 -3.24
N ALA A 548 -28.01 -2.23 -2.77
CA ALA A 548 -29.05 -1.53 -3.52
C ALA A 548 -28.75 -0.02 -3.73
N GLN A 549 -28.26 0.67 -2.70
CA GLN A 549 -27.86 2.07 -2.80
C GLN A 549 -26.67 2.25 -3.75
N GLU A 550 -25.70 1.34 -3.71
CA GLU A 550 -24.52 1.35 -4.57
C GLU A 550 -24.91 1.16 -6.05
N ALA A 551 -25.76 0.18 -6.34
CA ALA A 551 -26.28 -0.07 -7.69
C ALA A 551 -27.10 1.13 -8.22
N LEU A 552 -27.92 1.76 -7.37
CA LEU A 552 -28.66 2.97 -7.73
C LEU A 552 -27.70 4.14 -8.02
N SER A 553 -26.68 4.32 -7.18
CA SER A 553 -25.69 5.39 -7.33
C SER A 553 -24.94 5.28 -8.67
N GLU A 554 -24.48 4.07 -9.01
CA GLU A 554 -23.87 3.78 -10.30
C GLU A 554 -24.86 4.06 -11.44
N THR A 555 -26.07 3.53 -11.36
CA THR A 555 -27.09 3.74 -12.41
C THR A 555 -27.39 5.22 -12.64
N VAL A 556 -27.54 6.00 -11.57
CA VAL A 556 -27.76 7.45 -11.67
C VAL A 556 -26.56 8.14 -12.30
N PHE A 557 -25.35 7.83 -11.85
CA PHE A 557 -24.13 8.42 -12.39
C PHE A 557 -24.00 8.14 -13.90
N LEU A 558 -24.13 6.88 -14.29
CA LEU A 558 -23.97 6.45 -15.68
C LEU A 558 -25.02 7.08 -16.61
N ASN A 559 -26.27 7.22 -16.14
CA ASN A 559 -27.34 7.82 -16.95
C ASN A 559 -27.25 9.34 -17.04
N VAL A 560 -26.96 10.02 -15.92
CA VAL A 560 -26.86 11.49 -15.89
C VAL A 560 -25.65 11.94 -16.72
N TYR A 561 -24.47 11.39 -16.43
CA TYR A 561 -23.23 11.79 -17.11
C TYR A 561 -23.02 11.10 -18.45
N GLY A 562 -23.80 10.06 -18.75
CA GLY A 562 -23.87 9.43 -20.08
C GLY A 562 -24.83 10.12 -21.05
N SER A 563 -25.62 11.09 -20.58
CA SER A 563 -26.59 11.80 -21.42
C SER A 563 -25.90 12.57 -22.55
N PRO A 564 -26.20 12.29 -23.84
CA PRO A 564 -25.59 13.01 -24.96
C PRO A 564 -25.85 14.51 -24.94
N ALA A 565 -27.02 14.93 -24.45
CA ALA A 565 -27.36 16.34 -24.31
C ALA A 565 -26.48 17.04 -23.27
N LEU A 566 -26.21 16.39 -22.13
CA LEU A 566 -25.33 16.93 -21.11
C LEU A 566 -23.88 16.99 -21.60
N GLN A 567 -23.40 15.89 -22.19
CA GLN A 567 -22.05 15.81 -22.77
C GLN A 567 -21.81 16.92 -23.80
N ALA A 568 -22.76 17.13 -24.71
CA ALA A 568 -22.69 18.22 -25.67
C ALA A 568 -22.72 19.61 -25.00
N ALA A 569 -23.56 19.81 -23.99
CA ALA A 569 -23.68 21.08 -23.28
C ALA A 569 -22.40 21.50 -22.55
N VAL A 570 -21.60 20.53 -22.07
CA VAL A 570 -20.30 20.79 -21.42
C VAL A 570 -19.09 20.57 -22.33
N GLY A 571 -19.31 20.34 -23.63
CA GLY A 571 -18.24 20.26 -24.63
C GLY A 571 -17.42 18.95 -24.59
N ILE A 572 -18.03 17.82 -24.19
CA ILE A 572 -17.44 16.49 -24.33
C ILE A 572 -17.72 15.97 -25.74
N ASP A 573 -16.65 15.77 -26.52
CA ASP A 573 -16.74 15.22 -27.86
C ASP A 573 -16.93 13.68 -27.81
N PRO A 574 -18.02 13.13 -28.38
CA PRO A 574 -18.25 11.69 -28.40
C PRO A 574 -17.23 10.91 -29.23
N ASN A 575 -16.56 11.57 -30.19
CA ASN A 575 -15.58 10.96 -31.09
C ASN A 575 -14.13 11.20 -30.65
N ALA A 576 -13.90 11.99 -29.61
CA ALA A 576 -12.56 12.19 -29.08
C ALA A 576 -12.03 10.86 -28.53
N GLU A 577 -10.88 10.42 -29.04
CA GLU A 577 -10.14 9.34 -28.42
C GLU A 577 -9.73 9.73 -27.00
N SER A 578 -9.72 8.75 -26.09
CA SER A 578 -9.30 8.98 -24.71
C SER A 578 -7.84 9.44 -24.69
N THR A 579 -7.62 10.74 -24.47
CA THR A 579 -6.29 11.38 -24.45
C THR A 579 -5.48 11.07 -23.18
N ARG A 580 -5.84 10.02 -22.43
CA ARG A 580 -5.16 9.65 -21.18
C ARG A 580 -3.74 9.18 -21.40
N ARG A 581 -3.50 8.46 -22.51
CA ARG A 581 -2.17 7.95 -22.83
C ARG A 581 -1.26 9.10 -23.19
N ARG A 582 -0.14 9.20 -22.48
CA ARG A 582 0.90 10.17 -22.76
C ARG A 582 1.85 9.61 -23.80
N GLU A 583 2.07 10.38 -24.85
CA GLU A 583 3.13 10.04 -25.80
C GLU A 583 4.51 10.33 -25.21
N MET A 584 5.50 9.57 -25.68
CA MET A 584 6.90 9.87 -25.43
C MET A 584 7.29 11.14 -26.19
N SER A 585 7.81 12.13 -25.48
CA SER A 585 8.31 13.38 -26.09
C SER A 585 9.47 13.11 -27.05
N ASP A 586 9.60 13.92 -28.08
CA ASP A 586 10.70 13.84 -29.05
C ASP A 586 12.09 13.96 -28.40
N GLU A 587 12.22 14.82 -27.38
CA GLU A 587 13.45 14.97 -26.59
C GLU A 587 13.86 13.65 -25.91
N HIS A 588 12.90 12.99 -25.24
CA HIS A 588 13.15 11.69 -24.61
C HIS A 588 13.47 10.60 -25.65
N ARG A 589 12.81 10.63 -26.81
CA ARG A 589 13.10 9.70 -27.90
C ARG A 589 14.53 9.86 -28.41
N ALA A 590 15.00 11.09 -28.61
CA ALA A 590 16.37 11.37 -29.00
C ALA A 590 17.39 10.93 -27.93
N MET A 591 17.09 11.17 -26.65
CA MET A 591 17.92 10.68 -25.53
C MET A 591 17.99 9.15 -25.52
N LEU A 592 16.87 8.47 -25.75
CA LEU A 592 16.79 7.02 -25.82
C LEU A 592 17.62 6.46 -26.99
N GLU A 593 17.51 7.05 -28.18
CA GLU A 593 18.30 6.64 -29.35
C GLU A 593 19.80 6.80 -29.11
N SER A 594 20.22 7.91 -28.50
CA SER A 594 21.61 8.13 -28.09
C SER A 594 22.09 7.06 -27.10
N ARG A 595 21.27 6.74 -26.09
CA ARG A 595 21.59 5.70 -25.11
C ARG A 595 21.65 4.30 -25.73
N ILE A 596 20.79 3.99 -26.68
CA ILE A 596 20.81 2.73 -27.44
C ILE A 596 22.11 2.62 -28.23
N ALA A 597 22.53 3.68 -28.93
CA ALA A 597 23.77 3.70 -29.68
C ALA A 597 25.00 3.51 -28.76
N GLU A 598 25.01 4.18 -27.60
CA GLU A 598 26.05 4.03 -26.58
C GLU A 598 26.15 2.58 -26.07
N LEU A 599 25.02 1.97 -25.71
CA LEU A 599 24.98 0.59 -25.22
C LEU A 599 25.45 -0.42 -26.28
N ARG A 600 25.05 -0.21 -27.54
CA ARG A 600 25.52 -1.04 -28.66
C ARG A 600 27.03 -0.94 -28.85
N ALA A 601 27.59 0.27 -28.78
CA ALA A 601 29.03 0.47 -28.89
C ALA A 601 29.81 -0.23 -27.77
N LYS A 602 29.24 -0.30 -26.56
CA LYS A 602 29.83 -0.92 -25.37
C LYS A 602 29.66 -2.44 -25.26
N ILE A 603 28.99 -3.11 -26.21
CA ILE A 603 28.73 -4.57 -26.12
C ILE A 603 30.03 -5.38 -25.95
N GLY A 604 31.11 -4.95 -26.60
CA GLY A 604 32.43 -5.58 -26.56
C GLY A 604 33.32 -5.17 -25.38
N ASP A 605 32.88 -4.21 -24.56
CA ASP A 605 33.66 -3.68 -23.44
C ASP A 605 33.32 -4.43 -22.14
N GLY A 606 34.31 -4.58 -21.26
CA GLY A 606 34.16 -5.21 -19.94
C GLY A 606 35.13 -6.36 -19.70
N GLY A 607 34.81 -7.20 -18.71
CA GLY A 607 35.59 -8.38 -18.35
C GLY A 607 34.71 -9.53 -17.84
N LEU A 608 35.28 -10.36 -16.97
CA LEU A 608 34.63 -11.56 -16.42
C LEU A 608 33.28 -11.25 -15.76
N ARG A 609 33.15 -10.11 -15.07
CA ARG A 609 31.93 -9.74 -14.35
C ARG A 609 30.79 -9.43 -15.33
N GLU A 610 31.05 -8.61 -16.34
CA GLU A 610 30.11 -8.29 -17.41
C GLU A 610 29.66 -9.56 -18.13
N ALA A 611 30.60 -10.44 -18.47
CA ALA A 611 30.33 -11.73 -19.10
C ALA A 611 29.44 -12.64 -18.23
N ALA A 612 29.76 -12.79 -16.95
CA ALA A 612 29.01 -13.61 -16.01
C ALA A 612 27.58 -13.09 -15.80
N ILE A 613 27.41 -11.78 -15.57
CA ILE A 613 26.09 -11.15 -15.41
C ILE A 613 25.27 -11.30 -16.69
N ARG A 614 25.87 -11.04 -17.85
CA ARG A 614 25.20 -11.19 -19.15
C ARG A 614 24.73 -12.63 -19.37
N ALA A 615 25.57 -13.60 -19.05
CA ALA A 615 25.21 -15.01 -19.16
C ALA A 615 24.11 -15.42 -18.16
N LEU A 616 24.18 -14.97 -16.90
CA LEU A 616 23.14 -15.19 -15.89
C LEU A 616 21.78 -14.62 -16.33
N LEU A 617 21.76 -13.38 -16.84
CA LEU A 617 20.54 -12.76 -17.36
C LEU A 617 19.99 -13.49 -18.60
N TYR A 618 20.86 -13.95 -19.50
CA TYR A 618 20.44 -14.72 -20.67
C TYR A 618 19.81 -16.06 -20.27
N VAL A 619 20.42 -16.81 -19.34
CA VAL A 619 19.87 -18.08 -18.89
C VAL A 619 18.62 -17.88 -18.04
N GLY A 620 18.60 -16.90 -17.14
CA GLY A 620 17.47 -16.58 -16.27
C GLY A 620 16.24 -16.07 -17.02
N SER A 621 16.43 -15.30 -18.10
CA SER A 621 15.31 -14.77 -18.90
C SER A 621 14.51 -15.83 -19.67
N ALA A 622 14.94 -17.10 -19.70
CA ALA A 622 14.22 -18.19 -20.38
C ALA A 622 12.79 -18.40 -19.86
N ARG A 623 12.51 -18.03 -18.60
CA ARG A 623 11.17 -18.17 -17.99
C ARG A 623 10.37 -16.88 -17.90
N GLY A 624 10.99 -15.72 -18.16
CA GLY A 624 10.38 -14.45 -17.77
C GLY A 624 10.15 -14.33 -16.25
N MET A 625 10.82 -15.15 -15.43
CA MET A 625 10.66 -15.19 -13.97
C MET A 625 12.01 -14.93 -13.32
N VAL A 626 12.01 -14.09 -12.26
CA VAL A 626 13.18 -13.83 -11.42
C VAL A 626 12.79 -14.12 -9.98
N ASP A 627 13.53 -14.98 -9.28
CA ASP A 627 13.25 -15.34 -7.90
C ASP A 627 14.33 -14.84 -6.92
N GLU A 628 14.00 -14.83 -5.62
CA GLU A 628 14.90 -14.38 -4.55
C GLU A 628 16.30 -15.00 -4.65
N ARG A 629 16.34 -16.30 -4.95
CA ARG A 629 17.56 -17.10 -4.98
C ARG A 629 18.47 -16.72 -6.14
N SER A 630 17.92 -16.51 -7.34
CA SER A 630 18.70 -16.11 -8.53
C SER A 630 19.41 -14.77 -8.35
N ILE A 631 18.88 -13.87 -7.51
CA ILE A 631 19.51 -12.57 -7.23
C ILE A 631 20.33 -12.58 -5.92
N GLU A 632 20.00 -13.37 -4.89
CA GLU A 632 20.95 -13.61 -3.78
C GLU A 632 22.28 -14.16 -4.32
N ALA A 633 22.18 -14.97 -5.36
CA ALA A 633 23.33 -15.47 -6.09
C ALA A 633 24.04 -14.36 -6.90
N LEU A 634 23.32 -13.38 -7.48
CA LEU A 634 23.93 -12.13 -7.99
C LEU A 634 24.61 -11.30 -6.88
N ARG A 635 24.09 -11.32 -5.64
CA ARG A 635 24.76 -10.70 -4.49
C ARG A 635 26.02 -11.45 -4.08
N GLN A 636 26.09 -12.77 -4.26
CA GLN A 636 27.34 -13.53 -4.08
C GLN A 636 28.38 -13.10 -5.11
N VAL A 637 28.00 -12.92 -6.39
CA VAL A 637 28.88 -12.35 -7.43
C VAL A 637 29.38 -10.94 -7.06
N ARG A 638 28.56 -10.11 -6.40
CA ARG A 638 29.00 -8.82 -5.84
C ARG A 638 30.03 -8.98 -4.71
N ARG A 639 29.99 -10.08 -3.95
CA ARG A 639 30.84 -10.36 -2.78
C ARG A 639 32.15 -11.10 -3.12
N ASP A 640 32.22 -11.82 -4.24
CA ASP A 640 33.38 -12.66 -4.57
C ASP A 640 34.64 -11.86 -4.98
N HIS A 641 35.47 -11.64 -3.96
CA HIS A 641 36.93 -11.62 -3.75
C HIS A 641 37.97 -11.37 -4.86
N ALA A 642 37.63 -11.10 -6.13
CA ALA A 642 38.63 -10.83 -7.16
C ALA A 642 38.92 -9.32 -7.41
N GLY A 643 38.32 -8.38 -6.65
CA GLY A 643 38.60 -6.94 -6.80
C GLY A 643 37.89 -6.04 -5.80
N SER A 644 37.94 -4.72 -6.00
CA SER A 644 37.29 -3.73 -5.12
C SER A 644 35.77 -3.93 -5.05
N ARG A 645 35.20 -3.96 -3.83
CA ARG A 645 33.78 -4.15 -3.56
C ARG A 645 32.93 -3.07 -4.25
N MET A 646 32.05 -3.47 -5.17
CA MET A 646 31.14 -2.54 -5.85
C MET A 646 30.02 -2.07 -4.92
N THR A 647 29.61 -0.80 -5.04
CA THR A 647 28.39 -0.30 -4.40
C THR A 647 27.16 -0.96 -5.02
N LEU A 648 26.05 -1.04 -4.28
CA LEU A 648 24.81 -1.61 -4.81
C LEU A 648 24.33 -0.82 -6.03
N SER A 649 24.46 0.52 -6.00
CA SER A 649 24.12 1.40 -7.12
C SER A 649 24.94 1.09 -8.38
N ALA A 650 26.27 0.93 -8.25
CA ALA A 650 27.12 0.56 -9.38
C ALA A 650 26.76 -0.84 -9.92
N PHE A 651 26.48 -1.78 -9.03
CA PHE A 651 26.05 -3.13 -9.42
C PHE A 651 24.70 -3.13 -10.15
N LYS A 652 23.72 -2.39 -9.64
CA LYS A 652 22.41 -2.18 -10.28
C LYS A 652 22.56 -1.59 -11.68
N MET A 653 23.41 -0.57 -11.85
CA MET A 653 23.68 0.01 -13.16
C MET A 653 24.29 -1.01 -14.12
N LEU A 654 25.27 -1.79 -13.66
CA LEU A 654 25.89 -2.85 -14.45
C LEU A 654 24.87 -3.91 -14.90
N VAL A 655 24.05 -4.41 -13.99
CA VAL A 655 22.97 -5.39 -14.32
C VAL A 655 22.01 -4.80 -15.35
N ARG A 656 21.60 -3.54 -15.19
CA ARG A 656 20.72 -2.85 -16.14
C ARG A 656 21.34 -2.71 -17.53
N GLU A 657 22.62 -2.33 -17.61
CA GLU A 657 23.32 -2.20 -18.89
C GLU A 657 23.43 -3.55 -19.61
N GLN A 658 23.85 -4.62 -18.92
CA GLN A 658 23.93 -5.95 -19.50
C GLN A 658 22.56 -6.48 -19.93
N PHE A 659 21.51 -6.18 -19.16
CA PHE A 659 20.13 -6.50 -19.53
C PHE A 659 19.70 -5.79 -20.83
N PHE A 660 19.95 -4.48 -20.95
CA PHE A 660 19.60 -3.73 -22.15
C PHE A 660 20.40 -4.17 -23.37
N MET A 661 21.69 -4.50 -23.22
CA MET A 661 22.48 -5.06 -24.33
C MET A 661 21.85 -6.35 -24.88
N LEU A 662 21.45 -7.27 -23.99
CA LEU A 662 20.75 -8.51 -24.38
C LEU A 662 19.38 -8.27 -25.03
N LEU A 663 18.68 -7.22 -24.59
CA LEU A 663 17.39 -6.84 -25.16
C LEU A 663 17.53 -6.22 -26.56
N LEU A 664 18.55 -5.38 -26.76
CA LEU A 664 18.78 -4.62 -27.99
C LEU A 664 19.47 -5.43 -29.09
N ASP A 665 20.42 -6.29 -28.73
CA ASP A 665 21.18 -7.16 -29.64
C ASP A 665 21.66 -8.42 -28.90
N ARG A 666 20.77 -9.40 -28.78
CA ARG A 666 21.05 -10.65 -28.06
C ARG A 666 22.24 -11.40 -28.65
N GLU A 667 22.27 -11.61 -29.96
CA GLU A 667 23.31 -12.42 -30.60
C GLU A 667 24.66 -11.72 -30.55
N GLY A 668 24.71 -10.40 -30.80
CA GLY A 668 25.94 -9.62 -30.65
C GLY A 668 26.45 -9.61 -29.21
N ALA A 669 25.54 -9.47 -28.23
CA ALA A 669 25.89 -9.51 -26.81
C ALA A 669 26.47 -10.87 -26.38
N LEU A 670 25.90 -11.98 -26.87
CA LEU A 670 26.41 -13.33 -26.59
C LEU A 670 27.75 -13.59 -27.32
N ALA A 671 27.87 -13.19 -28.58
CA ALA A 671 29.10 -13.37 -29.36
C ALA A 671 30.30 -12.59 -28.79
N ALA A 672 30.06 -11.55 -28.00
CA ALA A 672 31.11 -10.81 -27.31
C ALA A 672 31.65 -11.52 -26.05
N ILE A 673 30.89 -12.45 -25.43
CA ILE A 673 31.28 -13.13 -24.18
C ILE A 673 32.69 -13.72 -24.24
N PRO A 674 33.10 -14.50 -25.26
CA PRO A 674 34.44 -15.09 -25.31
C PRO A 674 35.59 -14.07 -25.25
N ARG A 675 35.37 -12.83 -25.72
CA ARG A 675 36.37 -11.75 -25.69
C ARG A 675 36.47 -11.04 -24.35
N LEU A 676 35.40 -11.10 -23.55
CA LEU A 676 35.33 -10.51 -22.21
C LEU A 676 35.95 -11.43 -21.13
N LEU A 677 36.07 -12.72 -21.43
CA LEU A 677 36.59 -13.69 -20.48
C LEU A 677 38.12 -13.65 -20.40
N PRO A 678 38.71 -13.83 -19.21
CA PRO A 678 40.16 -13.86 -19.02
C PRO A 678 40.77 -15.05 -19.78
N GLU A 679 42.05 -15.02 -20.15
CA GLU A 679 42.71 -16.18 -20.79
C GLU A 679 42.81 -17.38 -19.84
N ASP A 680 42.78 -17.16 -18.52
CA ASP A 680 42.85 -18.18 -17.49
C ASP A 680 41.59 -19.05 -17.45
N MET A 681 41.71 -20.30 -17.91
CA MET A 681 40.63 -21.29 -17.91
C MET A 681 40.11 -21.66 -16.53
N ASN A 682 40.94 -21.57 -15.47
CA ASN A 682 40.47 -21.86 -14.11
C ASN A 682 39.49 -20.78 -13.63
N GLN A 683 39.74 -19.51 -13.97
CA GLN A 683 38.81 -18.41 -13.67
C GLN A 683 37.51 -18.53 -14.45
N ARG A 684 37.57 -18.96 -15.72
CA ARG A 684 36.36 -19.23 -16.52
C ARG A 684 35.53 -20.36 -15.92
N ARG A 685 36.18 -21.47 -15.55
CA ARG A 685 35.53 -22.63 -14.93
C ARG A 685 34.90 -22.26 -13.59
N ALA A 686 35.64 -21.59 -12.71
CA ALA A 686 35.13 -21.14 -11.42
C ALA A 686 33.92 -20.20 -11.57
N ALA A 687 33.97 -19.25 -12.52
CA ALA A 687 32.84 -18.36 -12.78
C ALA A 687 31.61 -19.12 -13.32
N PHE A 688 31.82 -20.09 -14.22
CA PHE A 688 30.73 -20.92 -14.75
C PHE A 688 30.15 -21.85 -13.69
N GLU A 689 30.98 -22.47 -12.85
CA GLU A 689 30.55 -23.30 -11.72
C GLU A 689 29.73 -22.49 -10.71
N ALA A 690 30.21 -21.30 -10.32
CA ALA A 690 29.45 -20.38 -9.48
C ALA A 690 28.10 -20.04 -10.11
N MET A 691 28.05 -19.78 -11.43
CA MET A 691 26.78 -19.57 -12.13
C MET A 691 25.87 -20.81 -12.14
N CYS A 692 26.42 -22.02 -12.27
CA CYS A 692 25.65 -23.25 -12.20
C CYS A 692 25.06 -23.45 -10.79
N GLU A 693 25.84 -23.20 -9.74
CA GLU A 693 25.35 -23.21 -8.35
C GLU A 693 24.22 -22.19 -8.15
N VAL A 694 24.44 -20.95 -8.60
CA VAL A 694 23.44 -19.88 -8.63
C VAL A 694 22.13 -20.34 -9.26
N LEU A 695 22.22 -20.91 -10.47
CA LEU A 695 21.05 -21.26 -11.26
C LEU A 695 20.34 -22.51 -10.71
N SER A 696 21.09 -23.48 -10.18
CA SER A 696 20.54 -24.70 -9.58
C SER A 696 19.88 -24.42 -8.22
N ALA A 697 20.32 -23.38 -7.52
CA ALA A 697 19.73 -22.98 -6.25
C ALA A 697 18.29 -22.49 -6.37
N SER A 698 17.91 -21.91 -7.52
CA SER A 698 16.56 -21.43 -7.74
C SER A 698 15.60 -22.52 -8.25
N ALA A 699 16.03 -23.38 -9.16
CA ALA A 699 15.22 -24.47 -9.68
C ALA A 699 16.07 -25.42 -10.51
N ASP A 700 15.56 -26.63 -10.74
CA ASP A 700 16.17 -27.58 -11.66
C ASP A 700 16.43 -26.96 -13.04
N ILE A 701 17.64 -27.19 -13.54
CA ILE A 701 18.08 -26.67 -14.84
C ILE A 701 17.61 -27.63 -15.92
N THR A 702 16.39 -27.39 -16.41
CA THR A 702 15.73 -28.23 -17.43
C THR A 702 15.23 -27.41 -18.61
N GLY A 703 14.88 -28.07 -19.71
CA GLY A 703 14.27 -27.46 -20.90
C GLY A 703 15.12 -26.36 -21.54
N GLU A 704 14.50 -25.21 -21.84
CA GLU A 704 15.18 -24.08 -22.49
C GLU A 704 16.34 -23.53 -21.66
N ARG A 705 16.24 -23.56 -20.32
CA ARG A 705 17.30 -23.10 -19.43
C ARG A 705 18.57 -23.93 -19.57
N ALA A 706 18.43 -25.25 -19.67
CA ALA A 706 19.55 -26.16 -19.90
C ALA A 706 20.20 -25.92 -21.27
N ASN A 707 19.41 -25.65 -22.30
CA ASN A 707 19.92 -25.32 -23.64
C ASN A 707 20.69 -23.99 -23.64
N ARG A 708 20.16 -22.95 -22.97
CA ARG A 708 20.85 -21.66 -22.83
C ARG A 708 22.11 -21.78 -21.98
N LEU A 709 22.10 -22.60 -20.92
CA LEU A 709 23.29 -22.84 -20.10
C LEU A 709 24.37 -23.59 -20.89
N ARG A 710 24.00 -24.60 -21.68
CA ARG A 710 24.94 -25.28 -22.59
C ARG A 710 25.56 -24.28 -23.55
N ARG A 711 24.74 -23.42 -24.17
CA ARG A 711 25.24 -22.35 -25.05
C ARG A 711 26.22 -21.42 -24.34
N VAL A 712 25.98 -21.08 -23.07
CA VAL A 712 26.91 -20.30 -22.26
C VAL A 712 28.20 -21.07 -21.98
N ALA A 713 28.14 -22.37 -21.69
CA ALA A 713 29.31 -23.22 -21.50
C ALA A 713 30.23 -23.21 -22.74
N GLU A 714 29.61 -23.29 -23.93
CA GLU A 714 30.31 -23.18 -25.21
C GLU A 714 31.04 -21.82 -25.33
N LEU A 715 30.35 -20.72 -25.00
CA LEU A 715 30.92 -19.37 -25.02
C LEU A 715 32.04 -19.17 -23.98
N PHE A 716 32.04 -19.95 -22.89
CA PHE A 716 33.11 -19.96 -21.91
C PHE A 716 34.31 -20.83 -22.33
N GLY A 717 34.19 -21.60 -23.41
CA GLY A 717 35.22 -22.52 -23.89
C GLY A 717 35.34 -23.78 -23.02
N LEU A 718 34.25 -24.20 -22.40
CA LEU A 718 34.21 -25.38 -21.51
C LEU A 718 33.74 -26.66 -22.23
N ASP A 719 33.62 -26.62 -23.57
CA ASP A 719 33.29 -27.80 -24.37
C ASP A 719 34.53 -28.70 -24.54
N GLY A 720 34.60 -29.79 -23.76
CA GLY A 720 35.61 -30.82 -23.99
C GLY A 720 35.98 -31.73 -22.82
N GLU A 721 35.61 -31.39 -21.58
CA GLU A 721 35.91 -32.24 -20.42
C GLU A 721 34.61 -32.69 -19.73
N GLY A 722 34.16 -33.89 -20.13
CA GLY A 722 33.53 -34.91 -19.29
C GLY A 722 32.30 -34.55 -18.45
N GLU A 723 31.19 -35.23 -18.74
CA GLU A 723 30.12 -35.59 -17.80
C GLU A 723 30.07 -34.76 -16.51
N MET A 724 29.13 -33.82 -16.43
CA MET A 724 28.64 -33.36 -15.13
C MET A 724 28.30 -34.62 -14.33
N THR A 725 29.09 -34.91 -13.30
CA THR A 725 28.86 -36.00 -12.36
C THR A 725 27.49 -35.81 -11.74
N SER A 726 26.49 -36.46 -12.34
CA SER A 726 25.23 -36.68 -11.70
C SER A 726 25.53 -37.58 -10.51
N ASN A 727 25.35 -37.09 -9.29
CA ASN A 727 25.22 -37.96 -8.11
C ASN A 727 23.86 -38.68 -8.13
N VAL A 728 23.43 -39.16 -9.30
CA VAL A 728 22.31 -40.09 -9.45
C VAL A 728 22.94 -41.47 -9.52
N ALA A 729 22.84 -42.22 -8.43
CA ALA A 729 23.17 -43.64 -8.44
C ALA A 729 22.39 -44.33 -9.58
N PRO A 730 23.03 -45.19 -10.39
CA PRO A 730 22.33 -45.90 -11.46
C PRO A 730 21.22 -46.75 -10.85
N PHE A 731 20.00 -46.58 -11.35
CA PHE A 731 18.88 -47.43 -11.02
C PHE A 731 19.19 -48.86 -11.50
N ASP A 732 19.38 -49.79 -10.56
CA ASP A 732 19.56 -51.22 -10.82
C ASP A 732 18.21 -51.85 -11.20
N PRO A 733 18.02 -52.34 -12.45
CA PRO A 733 16.76 -52.95 -12.88
C PRO A 733 16.51 -54.35 -12.31
N GLN A 734 17.39 -54.91 -11.46
CA GLN A 734 17.29 -56.30 -10.99
C GLN A 734 16.98 -56.50 -9.49
N ALA A 735 16.66 -55.47 -8.71
CA ALA A 735 16.17 -55.67 -7.35
C ALA A 735 14.67 -56.01 -7.32
N ARG A 736 14.34 -57.30 -7.51
CA ARG A 736 13.02 -57.88 -7.22
C ARG A 736 12.80 -58.03 -5.71
N ALA A 737 11.62 -57.58 -5.27
CA ALA A 737 10.75 -58.14 -4.21
C ALA A 737 11.40 -58.66 -2.91
N SER A 738 11.21 -57.89 -1.83
CA SER A 738 10.64 -58.35 -0.55
C SER A 738 10.18 -57.15 0.28
#